data_AF-A0A3M1ZV58-F1
#
_entry.id   AF-A0A3M1ZV58-F1
#
_cell.length_a   1.000
_cell.length_b   1.000
_cell.length_c   1.000
_cell.angle_alpha   90.00
_cell.angle_beta   90.00
_cell.angle_gamma   90.00
#
_symmetry.space_group_name_H-M   'P 1'
#
loop_
_entity.id
_entity.type
_entity.pdbx_description
1 polymer ?
#
loop_
_entity_poly.entity_id
_entity_poly.type
_entity_poly.pdbx_seq_one_letter_code
_entity_poly.pdbx_strand_id
1 'polypeptide(L)'
;MRTHVSRLVVALSLGATLLPGCALDEGGRTRETTGGGLDPVPPPDADDQDAAFSEAAEAYDVPEILLRAIAEVETGSEFVTGSVEFDEVEPAFGVMALRGERLEEAAAEAGFTPDEVRTDVRANVMGAAALLDAWADEEGVTERGDVFEWIPVVGRYSGIEDPEGRDYYVYMEVLRTVADMLDVDAATLPTPVTDRFDPQVAPGPDYAAAIWRPSPNYSSRPPGSAGDPTFVIIHTCEGSYSGCWSWLKNSKSGVSAHYVVNNTGSEITQLVREAKKAWHISAKYDCSRNAGVECGRNGASSNNFTIGIEHAGYANQSSWHDGLIGASAKLVCDITEDNQIPLDKYHVVGHGQLHPWNRIDPGPNWPWASYLALAESYCGGNQQPDPQPDPDPIPGGSCVHSFGGVYGHGACSAAYQCCDGAWKATQGTCGACTCTEPSGQTGCSGQADPDPDPDPNQDPGDPHAGLSQDGMEIPRAGLANPTLESALGIAVEPYGDVIVDDGKSWVAGRSSWFGGPNDNGVGPTETGAITGEILRQLNDPVNPSKADLDARPEDFYYVAMRWNYGPNGKSWWKDARIVVRNPATGTQVVVRPVDWGPHTSTQRIVDLSPQAMTDLGASTDDVLHVAFAAPGTPLGVVGQAAPDPQPDPDPDPQPQPGPIEIVVDSHDANNGPDASFEASSDWYDAGGPTQYGSGYLWHSTWPESDPATFAFHLDAPATLVVEAWWTSGSNRSTTAPYVITDADGNVLDTVYVDQSKNGGSWQVLGTYDFTAGWNEVMLSVWTTKGKVVVADAVRVRSP
;
A
#
# COMPACT_ATOMS: atom_id res chain seq x y z
N MET A 1 0.27 -61.93 -30.08
CA MET A 1 0.05 -61.95 -31.55
C MET A 1 -0.78 -60.74 -31.97
N ARG A 2 -0.15 -59.71 -32.53
CA ARG A 2 -0.61 -58.82 -33.63
C ARG A 2 0.32 -57.61 -33.70
N THR A 3 0.51 -57.09 -34.91
CA THR A 3 1.53 -56.10 -35.28
C THR A 3 0.89 -54.85 -35.88
N HIS A 4 1.59 -53.72 -35.82
CA HIS A 4 1.22 -52.45 -36.47
C HIS A 4 0.91 -52.57 -37.97
N VAL A 5 0.02 -51.71 -38.50
CA VAL A 5 0.14 -51.02 -39.80
C VAL A 5 -0.57 -49.66 -39.73
N SER A 6 -0.01 -48.62 -40.36
CA SER A 6 -0.54 -47.24 -40.48
C SER A 6 -1.37 -47.02 -41.77
N ARG A 7 -2.16 -45.92 -41.84
CA ARG A 7 -2.21 -44.90 -42.93
C ARG A 7 -3.60 -44.34 -43.31
N LEU A 8 -3.55 -43.07 -43.72
CA LEU A 8 -4.37 -42.35 -44.72
C LEU A 8 -5.81 -41.96 -44.39
N VAL A 9 -6.03 -40.65 -44.31
CA VAL A 9 -7.31 -39.99 -44.60
C VAL A 9 -7.26 -39.44 -46.02
N VAL A 10 -8.37 -39.56 -46.76
CA VAL A 10 -8.54 -39.05 -48.13
C VAL A 10 -9.53 -37.90 -48.10
N ALA A 11 -9.18 -36.79 -48.75
CA ALA A 11 -10.06 -35.64 -48.91
C ALA A 11 -11.17 -35.90 -49.95
N LEU A 12 -12.33 -35.26 -49.77
CA LEU A 12 -13.41 -35.25 -50.76
C LEU A 12 -14.01 -33.84 -50.86
N SER A 13 -14.25 -33.41 -52.10
CA SER A 13 -14.49 -32.02 -52.46
C SER A 13 -15.78 -31.82 -53.26
N LEU A 14 -16.55 -30.79 -52.88
CA LEU A 14 -17.54 -30.08 -53.69
C LEU A 14 -17.46 -28.59 -53.30
N GLY A 15 -17.62 -27.58 -54.16
CA GLY A 15 -17.86 -27.60 -55.60
C GLY A 15 -18.97 -26.65 -56.05
N ALA A 16 -18.71 -25.34 -56.17
CA ALA A 16 -19.60 -24.37 -56.83
C ALA A 16 -18.83 -23.12 -57.33
N THR A 17 -19.34 -22.44 -58.37
CA THR A 17 -18.56 -21.51 -59.24
C THR A 17 -19.22 -20.14 -59.51
N LEU A 18 -18.42 -19.07 -59.31
CA LEU A 18 -18.20 -17.88 -60.19
C LEU A 18 -19.35 -16.90 -60.60
N LEU A 19 -19.27 -15.67 -60.03
CA LEU A 19 -19.24 -14.31 -60.67
C LEU A 19 -20.45 -13.80 -61.51
N PRO A 20 -20.52 -12.49 -61.90
CA PRO A 20 -19.72 -11.28 -61.58
C PRO A 20 -20.57 -10.15 -60.91
N GLY A 21 -20.12 -8.93 -60.57
CA GLY A 21 -18.80 -8.26 -60.57
C GLY A 21 -18.94 -6.72 -60.64
N CYS A 22 -17.99 -5.98 -60.06
CA CYS A 22 -17.44 -4.65 -60.43
C CYS A 22 -16.57 -4.16 -59.23
N ALA A 23 -15.23 -4.10 -59.32
CA ALA A 23 -14.42 -3.06 -59.97
C ALA A 23 -14.44 -1.73 -59.18
N LEU A 24 -13.34 -1.10 -58.75
CA LEU A 24 -11.87 -1.32 -58.81
C LEU A 24 -11.26 -0.64 -57.52
N ASP A 25 -9.97 -0.62 -57.17
CA ASP A 25 -8.71 -0.86 -57.90
C ASP A 25 -7.56 -1.38 -56.96
N GLU A 26 -6.29 -1.19 -57.32
CA GLU A 26 -5.04 -1.68 -56.68
C GLU A 26 -4.46 -0.89 -55.47
N GLY A 27 -3.62 -1.54 -54.64
CA GLY A 27 -2.75 -0.82 -53.68
C GLY A 27 -1.96 -1.61 -52.63
N GLY A 28 -0.93 -2.38 -53.02
CA GLY A 28 0.27 -2.64 -52.17
C GLY A 28 0.17 -3.58 -50.95
N ARG A 29 0.89 -4.71 -50.98
CA ARG A 29 1.30 -5.42 -49.76
C ARG A 29 2.57 -4.80 -49.18
N THR A 30 2.52 -4.33 -47.94
CA THR A 30 3.67 -4.32 -47.03
C THR A 30 3.36 -5.23 -45.84
N ARG A 31 4.36 -6.01 -45.43
CA ARG A 31 4.26 -6.98 -44.34
C ARG A 31 4.79 -6.30 -43.08
N GLU A 32 3.91 -5.67 -42.31
CA GLU A 32 4.29 -5.16 -40.99
C GLU A 32 4.19 -6.28 -39.96
N THR A 33 5.23 -6.36 -39.14
CA THR A 33 5.38 -7.26 -38.01
C THR A 33 4.67 -6.65 -36.82
N THR A 34 3.53 -7.23 -36.42
CA THR A 34 2.85 -6.87 -35.18
C THR A 34 3.64 -7.39 -33.99
N GLY A 35 4.53 -6.56 -33.44
CA GLY A 35 4.91 -6.65 -32.05
C GLY A 35 3.84 -5.95 -31.23
N GLY A 36 2.95 -6.70 -30.61
CA GLY A 36 2.01 -6.16 -29.63
C GLY A 36 2.74 -5.95 -28.31
N GLY A 37 2.97 -4.70 -27.93
CA GLY A 37 3.12 -4.35 -26.51
C GLY A 37 1.72 -4.21 -25.94
N LEU A 38 1.43 -4.92 -24.85
CA LEU A 38 0.20 -4.74 -24.10
C LEU A 38 0.36 -3.51 -23.20
N ASP A 39 -0.63 -2.62 -23.20
CA ASP A 39 -0.75 -1.58 -22.17
C ASP A 39 -1.08 -2.25 -20.82
N PRO A 40 -0.62 -1.70 -19.68
CA PRO A 40 -0.97 -2.24 -18.37
C PRO A 40 -2.48 -2.09 -18.11
N VAL A 41 -3.14 -3.22 -17.83
CA VAL A 41 -4.53 -3.26 -17.36
C VAL A 41 -4.55 -2.69 -15.93
N PRO A 42 -5.46 -1.75 -15.59
CA PRO A 42 -5.62 -1.33 -14.20
C PRO A 42 -6.05 -2.52 -13.33
N PRO A 43 -5.60 -2.62 -12.06
CA PRO A 43 -6.09 -3.67 -11.17
C PRO A 43 -7.63 -3.59 -11.03
N PRO A 44 -8.32 -4.73 -10.92
CA PRO A 44 -9.77 -4.75 -10.75
C PRO A 44 -10.22 -4.11 -9.43
N ASP A 45 -11.48 -3.71 -9.38
CA ASP A 45 -12.15 -3.45 -8.09
C ASP A 45 -12.22 -4.77 -7.29
N ALA A 46 -12.00 -4.72 -5.98
CA ALA A 46 -11.95 -5.92 -5.13
C ALA A 46 -13.25 -6.75 -5.19
N ASP A 47 -14.40 -6.09 -5.35
CA ASP A 47 -15.72 -6.70 -5.52
C ASP A 47 -15.80 -7.60 -6.77
N ASP A 48 -15.13 -7.21 -7.87
CA ASP A 48 -15.12 -8.00 -9.13
C ASP A 48 -14.27 -9.26 -9.00
N GLN A 49 -13.17 -9.20 -8.22
CA GLN A 49 -12.31 -10.35 -7.95
C GLN A 49 -13.00 -11.37 -7.01
N ASP A 50 -13.72 -10.90 -5.99
CA ASP A 50 -14.53 -11.77 -5.12
C ASP A 50 -15.68 -12.45 -5.87
N ALA A 51 -16.33 -11.73 -6.79
CA ALA A 51 -17.34 -12.31 -7.67
C ALA A 51 -16.75 -13.40 -8.59
N ALA A 52 -15.53 -13.19 -9.12
CA ALA A 52 -14.86 -14.17 -9.97
C ALA A 52 -14.52 -15.48 -9.24
N PHE A 53 -14.05 -15.43 -7.99
CA PHE A 53 -13.82 -16.64 -7.19
C PHE A 53 -15.12 -17.39 -6.89
N SER A 54 -16.16 -16.67 -6.50
CA SER A 54 -17.49 -17.24 -6.22
C SER A 54 -18.07 -17.93 -7.46
N GLU A 55 -18.04 -17.26 -8.62
CA GLU A 55 -18.54 -17.82 -9.89
C GLU A 55 -17.74 -19.05 -10.32
N ALA A 56 -16.42 -19.03 -10.18
CA ALA A 56 -15.56 -20.13 -10.57
C ALA A 56 -15.79 -21.39 -9.72
N ALA A 57 -16.02 -21.24 -8.41
CA ALA A 57 -16.35 -22.34 -7.51
C ALA A 57 -17.79 -22.88 -7.70
N GLU A 58 -18.72 -22.08 -8.22
CA GLU A 58 -20.05 -22.56 -8.62
C GLU A 58 -20.04 -23.24 -10.01
N ALA A 59 -19.19 -22.79 -10.93
CA ALA A 59 -19.10 -23.29 -12.30
C ALA A 59 -18.31 -24.59 -12.43
N TYR A 60 -17.27 -24.75 -11.61
CA TYR A 60 -16.36 -25.90 -11.58
C TYR A 60 -16.32 -26.42 -10.14
N ASP A 61 -16.42 -27.74 -9.94
CA ASP A 61 -16.59 -28.35 -8.60
C ASP A 61 -15.24 -28.36 -7.84
N VAL A 62 -14.80 -27.14 -7.46
CA VAL A 62 -13.54 -26.77 -6.81
C VAL A 62 -13.87 -25.88 -5.60
N PRO A 63 -13.37 -26.15 -4.38
CA PRO A 63 -13.62 -25.28 -3.24
C PRO A 63 -13.12 -23.85 -3.44
N GLU A 64 -13.98 -22.85 -3.25
CA GLU A 64 -13.61 -21.41 -3.37
C GLU A 64 -12.42 -21.05 -2.48
N ILE A 65 -12.41 -21.59 -1.25
CA ILE A 65 -11.32 -21.43 -0.26
C ILE A 65 -9.97 -21.92 -0.80
N LEU A 66 -9.97 -22.95 -1.66
CA LEU A 66 -8.76 -23.49 -2.28
C LEU A 66 -8.29 -22.61 -3.44
N LEU A 67 -9.21 -22.08 -4.27
CA LEU A 67 -8.87 -21.13 -5.33
C LEU A 67 -8.22 -19.87 -4.74
N ARG A 68 -8.82 -19.32 -3.68
CA ARG A 68 -8.29 -18.15 -2.95
C ARG A 68 -6.93 -18.42 -2.31
N ALA A 69 -6.76 -19.57 -1.66
CA ALA A 69 -5.47 -19.94 -1.08
C ALA A 69 -4.36 -20.16 -2.12
N ILE A 70 -4.69 -20.67 -3.31
CA ILE A 70 -3.73 -20.75 -4.43
C ILE A 70 -3.36 -19.34 -4.93
N ALA A 71 -4.33 -18.45 -5.12
CA ALA A 71 -4.05 -17.08 -5.56
C ALA A 71 -3.17 -16.30 -4.56
N GLU A 72 -3.44 -16.47 -3.27
CA GLU A 72 -2.66 -15.84 -2.20
C GLU A 72 -1.20 -16.34 -2.15
N VAL A 73 -0.99 -17.64 -2.42
CA VAL A 73 0.36 -18.24 -2.46
C VAL A 73 1.11 -17.92 -3.76
N GLU A 74 0.41 -17.88 -4.90
CA GLU A 74 1.01 -17.64 -6.21
C GLU A 74 1.34 -16.17 -6.44
N THR A 75 0.45 -15.22 -6.08
CA THR A 75 0.62 -13.78 -6.34
C THR A 75 0.33 -12.85 -5.16
N GLY A 76 -0.08 -13.36 -3.98
CA GLY A 76 -0.62 -12.51 -2.92
C GLY A 76 -1.98 -11.90 -3.31
N SER A 77 -2.75 -12.61 -4.14
CA SER A 77 -4.02 -12.15 -4.71
C SER A 77 -3.90 -10.93 -5.65
N GLU A 78 -2.68 -10.50 -6.01
CA GLU A 78 -2.41 -9.42 -6.97
C GLU A 78 -2.61 -9.87 -8.43
N PHE A 79 -3.19 -9.04 -9.29
CA PHE A 79 -3.32 -9.33 -10.72
C PHE A 79 -2.02 -8.99 -11.47
N VAL A 80 -1.14 -9.97 -11.64
CA VAL A 80 0.15 -9.76 -12.32
C VAL A 80 -0.01 -9.72 -13.85
N THR A 81 0.53 -8.70 -14.50
CA THR A 81 0.40 -8.48 -15.96
C THR A 81 1.41 -9.23 -16.82
N GLY A 82 2.31 -10.01 -16.20
CA GLY A 82 3.37 -10.78 -16.85
C GLY A 82 4.47 -9.98 -17.56
N SER A 83 5.71 -10.08 -17.08
CA SER A 83 6.89 -9.49 -17.75
C SER A 83 7.95 -10.54 -18.08
N VAL A 84 8.55 -10.46 -19.28
CA VAL A 84 9.61 -11.39 -19.69
C VAL A 84 10.95 -10.94 -19.09
N GLU A 85 11.27 -11.46 -17.92
CA GLU A 85 12.58 -11.26 -17.29
C GLU A 85 13.65 -12.25 -17.83
N PHE A 86 13.25 -13.41 -18.34
CA PHE A 86 14.18 -14.44 -18.85
C PHE A 86 13.68 -14.96 -20.20
N ASP A 87 14.50 -14.88 -21.25
CA ASP A 87 14.16 -15.27 -22.64
C ASP A 87 13.66 -16.73 -22.81
N GLU A 88 13.85 -17.58 -21.81
CA GLU A 88 13.45 -19.00 -21.80
C GLU A 88 12.33 -19.34 -20.79
N VAL A 89 11.80 -18.34 -20.05
CA VAL A 89 10.72 -18.53 -19.06
C VAL A 89 9.51 -17.71 -19.47
N GLU A 90 8.40 -18.40 -19.76
CA GLU A 90 7.12 -17.74 -20.04
C GLU A 90 6.60 -17.01 -18.78
N PRO A 91 6.17 -15.74 -18.91
CA PRO A 91 5.70 -14.95 -17.77
C PRO A 91 4.38 -15.47 -17.18
N ALA A 92 4.15 -15.13 -15.91
CA ALA A 92 2.92 -15.42 -15.18
C ALA A 92 1.87 -14.32 -15.40
N PHE A 93 0.60 -14.71 -15.48
CA PHE A 93 -0.50 -13.77 -15.66
C PHE A 93 -1.66 -14.00 -14.70
N GLY A 94 -2.23 -12.88 -14.23
CA GLY A 94 -3.36 -12.77 -13.34
C GLY A 94 -3.15 -13.40 -11.95
N VAL A 95 -4.18 -13.32 -11.12
CA VAL A 95 -4.14 -13.74 -9.70
C VAL A 95 -3.81 -15.24 -9.52
N MET A 96 -3.97 -16.05 -10.56
CA MET A 96 -3.67 -17.47 -10.56
C MET A 96 -2.29 -17.81 -11.15
N ALA A 97 -1.45 -16.81 -11.47
CA ALA A 97 -0.08 -16.96 -12.01
C ALA A 97 0.08 -17.94 -13.20
N LEU A 98 -0.96 -18.08 -14.02
CA LEU A 98 -0.99 -18.98 -15.16
C LEU A 98 0.12 -18.61 -16.16
N ARG A 99 0.85 -19.61 -16.67
CA ARG A 99 1.97 -19.41 -17.62
C ARG A 99 2.18 -20.60 -18.55
N GLY A 100 2.66 -20.32 -19.76
CA GLY A 100 2.99 -21.34 -20.77
C GLY A 100 1.83 -22.30 -21.08
N GLU A 101 2.13 -23.59 -21.17
CA GLU A 101 1.14 -24.65 -21.48
C GLU A 101 -0.05 -24.66 -20.50
N ARG A 102 0.17 -24.39 -19.19
CA ARG A 102 -0.93 -24.29 -18.20
C ARG A 102 -1.93 -23.18 -18.54
N LEU A 103 -1.48 -22.05 -19.09
CA LEU A 103 -2.36 -20.95 -19.48
C LEU A 103 -3.18 -21.29 -20.72
N GLU A 104 -2.55 -21.94 -21.71
CA GLU A 104 -3.23 -22.38 -22.93
C GLU A 104 -4.25 -23.51 -22.65
N GLU A 105 -3.94 -24.44 -21.74
CA GLU A 105 -4.88 -25.46 -21.23
C GLU A 105 -6.04 -24.82 -20.44
N ALA A 106 -5.75 -23.94 -19.48
CA ALA A 106 -6.76 -23.22 -18.69
C ALA A 106 -7.76 -22.44 -19.59
N ALA A 107 -7.26 -21.73 -20.60
CA ALA A 107 -8.09 -21.04 -21.57
C ALA A 107 -8.99 -22.02 -22.35
N ALA A 108 -8.43 -23.15 -22.81
CA ALA A 108 -9.16 -24.15 -23.58
C ALA A 108 -10.28 -24.84 -22.77
N GLU A 109 -10.02 -25.22 -21.52
CA GLU A 109 -11.02 -25.90 -20.67
C GLU A 109 -12.15 -24.95 -20.23
N ALA A 110 -11.83 -23.69 -19.90
CA ALA A 110 -12.85 -22.69 -19.54
C ALA A 110 -13.57 -22.05 -20.75
N GLY A 111 -13.10 -22.29 -21.98
CA GLY A 111 -13.69 -21.76 -23.21
C GLY A 111 -13.35 -20.29 -23.51
N PHE A 112 -12.26 -19.78 -22.94
CA PHE A 112 -11.70 -18.45 -23.22
C PHE A 112 -10.55 -18.51 -24.24
N THR A 113 -10.10 -17.35 -24.69
CA THR A 113 -8.81 -17.22 -25.39
C THR A 113 -7.66 -17.04 -24.39
N PRO A 114 -6.42 -17.41 -24.76
CA PRO A 114 -5.24 -17.14 -23.95
C PRO A 114 -5.07 -15.66 -23.59
N ASP A 115 -5.44 -14.74 -24.48
CA ASP A 115 -5.32 -13.31 -24.21
C ASP A 115 -6.34 -12.83 -23.17
N GLU A 116 -7.59 -13.33 -23.19
CA GLU A 116 -8.56 -13.06 -22.12
C GLU A 116 -8.04 -13.56 -20.77
N VAL A 117 -7.49 -14.77 -20.69
CA VAL A 117 -6.89 -15.33 -19.47
C VAL A 117 -5.67 -14.53 -18.98
N ARG A 118 -4.98 -13.79 -19.87
CA ARG A 118 -3.87 -12.89 -19.51
C ARG A 118 -4.31 -11.53 -18.96
N THR A 119 -5.47 -11.01 -19.40
CA THR A 119 -5.86 -9.61 -19.17
C THR A 119 -7.15 -9.41 -18.37
N ASP A 120 -7.96 -10.46 -18.18
CA ASP A 120 -9.24 -10.40 -17.47
C ASP A 120 -9.22 -11.32 -16.23
N VAL A 121 -9.56 -10.75 -15.08
CA VAL A 121 -9.48 -11.42 -13.77
C VAL A 121 -10.45 -12.58 -13.69
N ARG A 122 -11.66 -12.40 -14.22
CA ARG A 122 -12.69 -13.44 -14.25
C ARG A 122 -12.28 -14.59 -15.15
N ALA A 123 -11.77 -14.32 -16.36
CA ALA A 123 -11.23 -15.34 -17.26
C ALA A 123 -10.03 -16.08 -16.66
N ASN A 124 -9.16 -15.38 -15.92
CA ASN A 124 -8.00 -15.97 -15.24
C ASN A 124 -8.41 -16.96 -14.14
N VAL A 125 -9.31 -16.56 -13.24
CA VAL A 125 -9.82 -17.41 -12.14
C VAL A 125 -10.66 -18.57 -12.67
N MET A 126 -11.57 -18.32 -13.63
CA MET A 126 -12.37 -19.36 -14.28
C MET A 126 -11.49 -20.37 -15.03
N GLY A 127 -10.44 -19.90 -15.72
CA GLY A 127 -9.46 -20.75 -16.41
C GLY A 127 -8.72 -21.67 -15.45
N ALA A 128 -8.24 -21.14 -14.32
CA ALA A 128 -7.57 -21.94 -13.30
C ALA A 128 -8.52 -22.97 -12.65
N ALA A 129 -9.76 -22.59 -12.35
CA ALA A 129 -10.76 -23.49 -11.78
C ALA A 129 -11.12 -24.63 -12.73
N ALA A 130 -11.33 -24.34 -14.01
CA ALA A 130 -11.57 -25.37 -15.04
C ALA A 130 -10.40 -26.37 -15.16
N LEU A 131 -9.16 -25.86 -15.13
CA LEU A 131 -7.96 -26.69 -15.18
C LEU A 131 -7.81 -27.59 -13.94
N LEU A 132 -8.07 -27.04 -12.75
CA LEU A 132 -8.05 -27.78 -11.49
C LEU A 132 -9.13 -28.87 -11.46
N ASP A 133 -10.35 -28.57 -11.92
CA ASP A 133 -11.46 -29.52 -12.01
C ASP A 133 -11.16 -30.69 -12.97
N ALA A 134 -10.64 -30.38 -14.16
CA ALA A 134 -10.22 -31.39 -15.13
C ALA A 134 -9.11 -32.31 -14.57
N TRP A 135 -8.12 -31.75 -13.88
CA TRP A 135 -7.06 -32.55 -13.25
C TRP A 135 -7.53 -33.33 -12.02
N ALA A 136 -8.54 -32.84 -11.29
CA ALA A 136 -9.14 -33.57 -10.18
C ALA A 136 -9.87 -34.85 -10.66
N ASP A 137 -10.47 -34.82 -11.83
CA ASP A 137 -10.99 -36.03 -12.50
C ASP A 137 -9.87 -37.00 -12.92
N GLU A 138 -8.71 -36.50 -13.37
CA GLU A 138 -7.55 -37.34 -13.73
C GLU A 138 -6.87 -37.99 -12.52
N GLU A 139 -6.71 -37.26 -11.41
CA GLU A 139 -6.13 -37.75 -10.16
C GLU A 139 -7.13 -38.60 -9.33
N GLY A 140 -8.43 -38.53 -9.68
CA GLY A 140 -9.49 -39.34 -9.07
C GLY A 140 -10.02 -38.81 -7.74
N VAL A 141 -10.08 -37.48 -7.59
CA VAL A 141 -10.71 -36.78 -6.46
C VAL A 141 -12.22 -37.08 -6.48
N THR A 142 -12.74 -37.66 -5.40
CA THR A 142 -14.13 -38.13 -5.32
C THR A 142 -15.02 -37.32 -4.39
N GLU A 143 -14.46 -36.73 -3.34
CA GLU A 143 -15.14 -35.83 -2.42
C GLU A 143 -14.64 -34.40 -2.69
N ARG A 144 -15.11 -33.78 -3.78
CA ARG A 144 -14.64 -32.46 -4.25
C ARG A 144 -14.70 -31.34 -3.19
N GLY A 145 -15.59 -31.45 -2.20
CA GLY A 145 -15.66 -30.52 -1.06
C GLY A 145 -14.60 -30.73 0.04
N ASP A 146 -13.86 -31.84 0.05
CA ASP A 146 -12.73 -32.06 0.97
C ASP A 146 -11.43 -31.57 0.33
N VAL A 147 -10.93 -30.42 0.81
CA VAL A 147 -9.68 -29.80 0.36
C VAL A 147 -8.47 -30.75 0.45
N PHE A 148 -8.49 -31.77 1.33
CA PHE A 148 -7.38 -32.72 1.43
C PHE A 148 -7.33 -33.73 0.27
N GLU A 149 -8.44 -34.02 -0.42
CA GLU A 149 -8.37 -34.85 -1.63
C GLU A 149 -7.69 -34.10 -2.80
N TRP A 150 -7.59 -32.77 -2.76
CA TRP A 150 -6.96 -31.95 -3.80
C TRP A 150 -5.43 -31.89 -3.73
N ILE A 151 -4.80 -32.41 -2.67
CA ILE A 151 -3.32 -32.46 -2.49
C ILE A 151 -2.53 -32.83 -3.77
N PRO A 152 -2.84 -33.90 -4.52
CA PRO A 152 -2.13 -34.23 -5.77
C PRO A 152 -2.34 -33.17 -6.87
N VAL A 153 -3.54 -32.60 -6.97
CA VAL A 153 -3.90 -31.57 -7.96
C VAL A 153 -3.16 -30.27 -7.68
N VAL A 154 -3.14 -29.81 -6.42
CA VAL A 154 -2.37 -28.63 -5.96
C VAL A 154 -0.87 -28.83 -6.18
N GLY A 155 -0.36 -30.04 -5.89
CA GLY A 155 1.03 -30.40 -6.16
C GLY A 155 1.38 -30.32 -7.65
N ARG A 156 0.50 -30.82 -8.53
CA ARG A 156 0.62 -30.68 -9.99
C ARG A 156 0.56 -29.21 -10.42
N TYR A 157 -0.34 -28.43 -9.83
CA TYR A 157 -0.54 -27.02 -10.12
C TYR A 157 0.71 -26.18 -9.90
N SER A 158 1.45 -26.41 -8.82
CA SER A 158 2.70 -25.68 -8.52
C SER A 158 3.74 -25.69 -9.65
N GLY A 159 3.75 -26.74 -10.50
CA GLY A 159 4.80 -26.96 -11.50
C GLY A 159 6.19 -27.26 -10.92
N ILE A 160 6.35 -27.44 -9.61
CA ILE A 160 7.65 -27.61 -8.96
C ILE A 160 8.20 -29.04 -9.20
N GLU A 161 9.39 -29.13 -9.81
CA GLU A 161 10.10 -30.40 -10.04
C GLU A 161 10.67 -31.03 -8.75
N ASP A 162 11.17 -30.20 -7.82
CA ASP A 162 11.81 -30.67 -6.58
C ASP A 162 10.75 -31.22 -5.62
N PRO A 163 10.80 -32.51 -5.21
CA PRO A 163 9.76 -33.08 -4.36
C PRO A 163 9.63 -32.39 -3.00
N GLU A 164 10.73 -31.87 -2.44
CA GLU A 164 10.73 -31.13 -1.18
C GLU A 164 10.05 -29.76 -1.35
N GLY A 165 10.38 -29.02 -2.40
CA GLY A 165 9.72 -27.74 -2.74
C GLY A 165 8.23 -27.91 -3.02
N ARG A 166 7.84 -28.95 -3.79
CA ARG A 166 6.44 -29.23 -4.09
C ARG A 166 5.65 -29.67 -2.85
N ASP A 167 6.21 -30.53 -2.01
CA ASP A 167 5.59 -30.87 -0.73
C ASP A 167 5.44 -29.60 0.14
N TYR A 168 6.44 -28.69 0.15
CA TYR A 168 6.37 -27.45 0.90
C TYR A 168 5.24 -26.54 0.40
N TYR A 169 5.14 -26.33 -0.92
CA TYR A 169 4.05 -25.57 -1.55
C TYR A 169 2.67 -26.06 -1.10
N VAL A 170 2.42 -27.37 -1.17
CA VAL A 170 1.11 -27.93 -0.81
C VAL A 170 0.83 -27.78 0.69
N TYR A 171 1.73 -28.24 1.55
CA TYR A 171 1.44 -28.40 2.98
C TYR A 171 1.74 -27.16 3.84
N MET A 172 2.71 -26.34 3.44
CA MET A 172 3.24 -25.22 4.24
C MET A 172 2.85 -23.86 3.68
N GLU A 173 2.46 -23.79 2.41
CA GLU A 173 1.91 -22.58 1.78
C GLU A 173 0.38 -22.77 1.64
N VAL A 174 -0.10 -23.49 0.62
CA VAL A 174 -1.54 -23.54 0.28
C VAL A 174 -2.43 -24.06 1.42
N LEU A 175 -2.14 -25.24 1.99
CA LEU A 175 -2.99 -25.79 3.05
C LEU A 175 -2.93 -25.02 4.37
N ARG A 176 -1.85 -24.27 4.64
CA ARG A 176 -1.79 -23.36 5.79
C ARG A 176 -2.64 -22.12 5.54
N THR A 177 -2.53 -21.51 4.36
CA THR A 177 -3.41 -20.41 3.96
C THR A 177 -4.89 -20.81 4.05
N VAL A 178 -5.27 -22.04 3.65
CA VAL A 178 -6.63 -22.57 3.86
C VAL A 178 -6.99 -22.66 5.36
N ALA A 179 -6.07 -23.13 6.22
CA ALA A 179 -6.32 -23.20 7.66
C ALA A 179 -6.52 -21.82 8.29
N ASP A 180 -5.66 -20.87 7.93
CA ASP A 180 -5.70 -19.48 8.40
C ASP A 180 -6.99 -18.77 7.95
N MET A 181 -7.39 -18.94 6.68
CA MET A 181 -8.66 -18.41 6.15
C MET A 181 -9.91 -19.04 6.79
N LEU A 182 -9.80 -20.25 7.35
CA LEU A 182 -10.88 -20.94 8.06
C LEU A 182 -10.87 -20.72 9.58
N ASP A 183 -9.90 -19.99 10.13
CA ASP A 183 -9.65 -19.82 11.58
C ASP A 183 -9.56 -21.19 12.31
N VAL A 184 -8.88 -22.16 11.68
CA VAL A 184 -8.62 -23.49 12.27
C VAL A 184 -7.14 -23.68 12.59
N ASP A 185 -6.85 -24.24 13.75
CA ASP A 185 -5.48 -24.57 14.16
C ASP A 185 -4.80 -25.45 13.11
N ALA A 186 -3.68 -24.97 12.54
CA ALA A 186 -2.89 -25.69 11.54
C ALA A 186 -2.39 -27.07 12.03
N ALA A 187 -2.36 -27.33 13.35
CA ALA A 187 -2.11 -28.66 13.92
C ALA A 187 -3.22 -29.69 13.63
N THR A 188 -4.37 -29.26 13.10
CA THR A 188 -5.46 -30.13 12.65
C THR A 188 -5.32 -30.57 11.18
N LEU A 189 -4.44 -29.93 10.40
CA LEU A 189 -4.07 -30.37 9.06
C LEU A 189 -3.39 -31.75 9.11
N PRO A 190 -3.46 -32.56 8.03
CA PRO A 190 -2.73 -33.82 7.94
C PRO A 190 -1.24 -33.63 8.25
N THR A 191 -0.78 -34.31 9.31
CA THR A 191 0.56 -34.13 9.87
C THR A 191 1.76 -34.86 9.21
N PRO A 192 1.66 -35.73 8.17
CA PRO A 192 2.77 -36.64 7.83
C PRO A 192 3.97 -35.99 7.12
N VAL A 193 4.05 -34.65 7.07
CA VAL A 193 5.06 -33.91 6.30
C VAL A 193 5.79 -32.83 7.11
N THR A 194 5.26 -32.36 8.24
CA THR A 194 5.96 -31.36 9.09
C THR A 194 7.33 -31.87 9.57
N ASP A 195 7.42 -33.16 9.92
CA ASP A 195 8.66 -33.83 10.32
C ASP A 195 9.72 -33.89 9.20
N ARG A 196 9.36 -33.61 7.93
CA ARG A 196 10.31 -33.50 6.81
C ARG A 196 10.93 -32.12 6.67
N PHE A 197 10.26 -31.10 7.19
CA PHE A 197 10.69 -29.70 7.11
C PHE A 197 11.36 -29.20 8.39
N ASP A 198 11.46 -30.03 9.43
CA ASP A 198 12.31 -29.78 10.60
C ASP A 198 13.77 -29.52 10.14
N PRO A 199 14.32 -28.31 10.34
CA PRO A 199 15.61 -27.92 9.79
C PRO A 199 16.74 -28.76 10.39
N GLN A 200 17.22 -29.75 9.61
CA GLN A 200 18.31 -30.60 10.07
C GLN A 200 19.56 -29.79 10.42
N VAL A 201 20.09 -30.06 11.62
CA VAL A 201 21.21 -29.36 12.26
C VAL A 201 22.54 -29.57 11.53
N ALA A 202 22.67 -28.96 10.36
CA ALA A 202 23.93 -28.53 9.79
C ALA A 202 24.52 -27.39 10.65
N PRO A 203 25.84 -27.09 10.59
CA PRO A 203 26.35 -25.84 11.13
C PRO A 203 25.57 -24.68 10.49
N GLY A 204 24.88 -23.90 11.34
CA GLY A 204 23.77 -23.02 10.95
C GLY A 204 24.11 -21.94 9.93
N PRO A 205 23.10 -21.31 9.32
CA PRO A 205 23.26 -20.23 8.34
C PRO A 205 24.07 -19.04 8.87
N ASP A 206 24.43 -18.11 7.99
CA ASP A 206 25.11 -16.87 8.37
C ASP A 206 24.12 -15.99 9.17
N TYR A 207 23.00 -15.58 8.58
CA TYR A 207 21.85 -15.05 9.33
C TYR A 207 21.14 -16.16 10.13
N ALA A 208 21.24 -16.10 11.46
CA ALA A 208 20.85 -17.20 12.36
C ALA A 208 19.38 -17.62 12.31
N ALA A 209 18.46 -16.73 11.91
CA ALA A 209 17.02 -17.01 11.82
C ALA A 209 16.60 -17.63 10.47
N ALA A 210 17.53 -17.79 9.52
CA ALA A 210 17.23 -18.44 8.25
C ALA A 210 17.17 -19.98 8.38
N ILE A 211 16.57 -20.63 7.38
CA ILE A 211 16.61 -22.08 7.16
C ILE A 211 17.67 -22.38 6.09
N TRP A 212 18.65 -23.22 6.42
CA TRP A 212 19.76 -23.54 5.51
C TRP A 212 19.37 -24.62 4.50
N ARG A 213 19.14 -24.23 3.24
CA ARG A 213 18.82 -25.13 2.10
C ARG A 213 19.91 -25.01 1.02
N PRO A 214 21.07 -25.70 1.15
CA PRO A 214 22.27 -25.39 0.37
C PRO A 214 22.09 -25.57 -1.14
N SER A 215 22.34 -24.50 -1.90
CA SER A 215 22.51 -24.56 -3.36
C SER A 215 23.93 -25.01 -3.72
N PRO A 216 24.10 -25.85 -4.77
CA PRO A 216 25.41 -26.18 -5.33
C PRO A 216 25.95 -25.11 -6.31
N ASN A 217 25.13 -24.13 -6.71
CA ASN A 217 25.41 -23.19 -7.80
C ASN A 217 26.22 -21.97 -7.30
N TYR A 218 27.37 -22.19 -6.68
CA TYR A 218 28.23 -21.11 -6.17
C TYR A 218 29.71 -21.31 -6.53
N SER A 219 30.51 -20.26 -6.38
CA SER A 219 31.98 -20.34 -6.48
C SER A 219 32.69 -19.48 -5.43
N SER A 220 34.02 -19.51 -5.40
CA SER A 220 34.80 -18.61 -4.55
C SER A 220 34.73 -17.17 -5.06
N ARG A 221 34.61 -16.21 -4.14
CA ARG A 221 34.84 -14.79 -4.44
C ARG A 221 36.33 -14.54 -4.81
N PRO A 222 36.66 -13.52 -5.62
CA PRO A 222 38.05 -13.10 -5.82
C PRO A 222 38.73 -12.69 -4.49
N PRO A 223 40.06 -12.75 -4.39
CA PRO A 223 40.77 -12.37 -3.16
C PRO A 223 40.87 -10.84 -2.99
N GLY A 224 40.64 -10.37 -1.75
CA GLY A 224 40.68 -8.95 -1.38
C GLY A 224 39.53 -8.13 -1.97
N SER A 225 39.68 -6.81 -2.03
CA SER A 225 38.58 -5.87 -2.35
C SER A 225 37.84 -6.12 -3.68
N ALA A 226 38.42 -6.89 -4.61
CA ALA A 226 37.73 -7.33 -5.82
C ALA A 226 36.62 -8.38 -5.57
N GLY A 227 36.57 -8.97 -4.37
CA GLY A 227 35.58 -9.94 -3.92
C GLY A 227 35.04 -9.72 -2.51
N ASP A 228 35.58 -8.79 -1.72
CA ASP A 228 34.96 -8.38 -0.45
C ASP A 228 33.52 -7.86 -0.73
N PRO A 229 32.47 -8.34 -0.03
CA PRO A 229 31.11 -7.86 -0.23
C PRO A 229 31.00 -6.33 -0.05
N THR A 230 30.25 -5.69 -0.94
CA THR A 230 30.15 -4.22 -1.02
C THR A 230 28.73 -3.75 -1.34
N PHE A 231 27.87 -4.64 -1.86
CA PHE A 231 26.47 -4.32 -2.15
C PHE A 231 25.55 -5.46 -1.75
N VAL A 232 24.35 -5.11 -1.32
CA VAL A 232 23.19 -6.01 -1.29
C VAL A 232 22.33 -5.72 -2.52
N ILE A 233 21.85 -6.77 -3.19
CA ILE A 233 20.94 -6.66 -4.33
C ILE A 233 19.60 -7.29 -3.96
N ILE A 234 18.55 -6.49 -4.14
CA ILE A 234 17.16 -6.90 -3.99
C ILE A 234 16.66 -7.42 -5.34
N HIS A 235 16.07 -8.61 -5.32
CA HIS A 235 15.51 -9.35 -6.45
C HIS A 235 14.08 -9.80 -6.17
N THR A 236 13.35 -10.19 -7.21
CA THR A 236 12.04 -10.85 -7.13
C THR A 236 12.09 -12.22 -7.80
N CYS A 237 11.36 -13.17 -7.23
CA CYS A 237 11.35 -14.56 -7.66
C CYS A 237 10.56 -14.80 -8.97
N GLU A 238 9.71 -13.86 -9.38
CA GLU A 238 8.66 -14.02 -10.41
C GLU A 238 7.78 -15.26 -10.16
N GLY A 239 7.42 -15.46 -8.88
CA GLY A 239 6.65 -16.59 -8.39
C GLY A 239 6.74 -16.83 -6.87
N SER A 240 6.16 -17.94 -6.44
CA SER A 240 6.06 -18.37 -5.04
C SER A 240 7.42 -18.70 -4.39
N TYR A 241 7.45 -18.64 -3.06
CA TYR A 241 8.65 -18.86 -2.25
C TYR A 241 9.27 -20.25 -2.46
N SER A 242 8.45 -21.29 -2.37
CA SER A 242 8.87 -22.68 -2.58
C SER A 242 9.35 -22.95 -4.01
N GLY A 243 8.71 -22.37 -5.03
CA GLY A 243 9.20 -22.40 -6.41
C GLY A 243 10.59 -21.78 -6.54
N CYS A 244 10.77 -20.60 -5.92
CA CYS A 244 12.01 -19.83 -5.97
C CYS A 244 13.20 -20.55 -5.33
N TRP A 245 13.12 -20.94 -4.04
CA TRP A 245 14.27 -21.57 -3.38
C TRP A 245 14.58 -22.95 -3.97
N SER A 246 13.57 -23.70 -4.42
CA SER A 246 13.79 -25.03 -5.01
C SER A 246 14.46 -24.95 -6.38
N TRP A 247 14.13 -23.94 -7.20
CA TRP A 247 14.82 -23.65 -8.45
C TRP A 247 16.29 -23.22 -8.25
N LEU A 248 16.54 -22.34 -7.27
CA LEU A 248 17.90 -21.85 -6.98
C LEU A 248 18.80 -22.92 -6.32
N LYS A 249 18.19 -23.92 -5.65
CA LYS A 249 18.84 -25.15 -5.15
C LYS A 249 19.13 -26.18 -6.27
N ASN A 250 18.43 -26.13 -7.40
CA ASN A 250 18.58 -27.09 -8.50
C ASN A 250 19.91 -26.90 -9.24
N SER A 251 20.77 -27.92 -9.26
CA SER A 251 22.06 -27.86 -9.97
C SER A 251 21.96 -27.64 -11.49
N LYS A 252 20.78 -27.85 -12.08
CA LYS A 252 20.53 -27.59 -13.51
C LYS A 252 20.23 -26.11 -13.82
N SER A 253 19.74 -25.32 -12.86
CA SER A 253 19.34 -23.93 -13.12
C SER A 253 20.52 -23.02 -13.45
N GLY A 254 21.72 -23.35 -12.94
CA GLY A 254 22.94 -22.59 -13.19
C GLY A 254 22.93 -21.19 -12.55
N VAL A 255 22.00 -20.93 -11.63
CA VAL A 255 21.82 -19.66 -10.90
C VAL A 255 21.61 -19.93 -9.41
N SER A 256 21.84 -18.91 -8.58
CA SER A 256 21.56 -18.94 -7.14
C SER A 256 21.59 -17.53 -6.53
N ALA A 257 20.79 -17.31 -5.50
CA ALA A 257 20.95 -16.19 -4.58
C ALA A 257 21.62 -16.64 -3.26
N HIS A 258 21.85 -15.69 -2.36
CA HIS A 258 22.26 -16.01 -0.99
C HIS A 258 21.06 -16.33 -0.13
N TYR A 259 19.99 -15.54 -0.25
CA TYR A 259 18.77 -15.64 0.55
C TYR A 259 17.50 -15.62 -0.31
N VAL A 260 16.41 -16.18 0.23
CA VAL A 260 15.03 -16.04 -0.28
C VAL A 260 14.11 -15.71 0.89
N VAL A 261 13.21 -14.73 0.75
CA VAL A 261 12.20 -14.34 1.75
C VAL A 261 10.80 -14.75 1.25
N ASN A 262 9.97 -15.35 2.12
CA ASN A 262 8.60 -15.74 1.75
C ASN A 262 7.62 -14.57 1.81
N ASN A 263 6.45 -14.70 1.16
CA ASN A 263 5.49 -13.62 0.98
C ASN A 263 5.03 -13.00 2.31
N THR A 264 4.89 -13.80 3.38
CA THR A 264 4.49 -13.30 4.70
C THR A 264 5.65 -12.85 5.60
N GLY A 265 6.91 -13.03 5.18
CA GLY A 265 8.11 -12.80 5.99
C GLY A 265 8.34 -13.78 7.16
N SER A 266 7.50 -14.80 7.27
CA SER A 266 7.57 -15.82 8.33
C SER A 266 8.72 -16.83 8.17
N GLU A 267 9.32 -16.96 6.98
CA GLU A 267 10.47 -17.83 6.76
C GLU A 267 11.47 -17.25 5.73
N ILE A 268 12.75 -17.26 6.09
CA ILE A 268 13.87 -16.91 5.21
C ILE A 268 14.69 -18.17 4.92
N THR A 269 14.94 -18.48 3.65
CA THR A 269 15.89 -19.52 3.25
C THR A 269 17.27 -18.90 3.04
N GLN A 270 18.34 -19.52 3.53
CA GLN A 270 19.70 -19.26 3.03
C GLN A 270 20.15 -20.43 2.15
N LEU A 271 20.56 -20.09 0.92
CA LEU A 271 21.00 -21.01 -0.13
C LEU A 271 22.54 -21.06 -0.26
N VAL A 272 23.19 -19.90 -0.15
CA VAL A 272 24.64 -19.74 -0.38
C VAL A 272 25.21 -18.84 0.71
N ARG A 273 26.36 -19.25 1.27
CA ARG A 273 27.09 -18.47 2.28
C ARG A 273 27.54 -17.13 1.72
N GLU A 274 27.48 -16.08 2.52
CA GLU A 274 27.86 -14.72 2.12
C GLU A 274 29.33 -14.63 1.71
N ALA A 275 30.20 -15.39 2.39
CA ALA A 275 31.61 -15.56 2.02
C ALA A 275 31.85 -16.29 0.67
N LYS A 276 30.78 -16.71 -0.03
CA LYS A 276 30.80 -17.33 -1.37
C LYS A 276 30.07 -16.46 -2.39
N LYS A 277 30.45 -16.65 -3.65
CA LYS A 277 29.81 -16.03 -4.80
C LYS A 277 28.62 -16.89 -5.24
N ALA A 278 27.42 -16.48 -4.87
CA ALA A 278 26.19 -16.90 -5.53
C ALA A 278 26.13 -16.35 -6.96
N TRP A 279 25.25 -16.89 -7.81
CA TRP A 279 25.14 -16.55 -9.23
C TRP A 279 23.77 -15.93 -9.52
N HIS A 280 23.55 -14.71 -8.99
CA HIS A 280 22.28 -14.00 -9.05
C HIS A 280 22.28 -12.87 -10.09
N ILE A 281 23.38 -12.10 -10.18
CA ILE A 281 23.53 -10.98 -11.11
C ILE A 281 24.62 -11.24 -12.18
N SER A 282 24.20 -11.57 -13.40
CA SER A 282 25.12 -11.81 -14.53
C SER A 282 25.77 -10.53 -15.08
N ALA A 283 25.26 -9.35 -14.69
CA ALA A 283 25.75 -8.05 -15.12
C ALA A 283 27.22 -7.78 -14.74
N LYS A 284 27.81 -6.86 -15.51
CA LYS A 284 29.04 -6.17 -15.13
C LYS A 284 28.68 -4.85 -14.47
N TYR A 285 29.42 -4.48 -13.43
CA TYR A 285 29.20 -3.22 -12.74
C TYR A 285 29.54 -2.02 -13.63
N ASP A 286 28.69 -1.01 -13.54
CA ASP A 286 28.81 0.27 -14.22
C ASP A 286 28.30 1.36 -13.26
N CYS A 287 29.23 2.08 -12.62
CA CYS A 287 28.89 3.10 -11.64
C CYS A 287 28.02 4.24 -12.19
N SER A 288 27.92 4.42 -13.52
CA SER A 288 27.03 5.43 -14.09
C SER A 288 25.54 5.14 -13.80
N ARG A 289 25.20 3.87 -13.54
CA ARG A 289 23.87 3.42 -13.07
C ARG A 289 23.68 3.51 -11.56
N ASN A 290 24.71 3.93 -10.83
CA ASN A 290 24.70 3.99 -9.36
C ASN A 290 25.41 5.27 -8.87
N ALA A 291 24.97 6.42 -9.38
CA ALA A 291 25.41 7.76 -8.97
C ALA A 291 26.95 8.01 -8.96
N GLY A 292 27.74 7.23 -9.69
CA GLY A 292 29.21 7.31 -9.68
C GLY A 292 29.89 6.63 -8.49
N VAL A 293 29.16 5.84 -7.69
CA VAL A 293 29.70 5.12 -6.54
C VAL A 293 30.54 3.91 -6.98
N GLU A 294 31.65 3.64 -6.31
CA GLU A 294 32.55 2.50 -6.55
C GLU A 294 33.06 2.32 -8.01
N CYS A 295 33.22 3.41 -8.78
CA CYS A 295 33.68 3.35 -10.20
C CYS A 295 34.99 2.56 -10.45
N GLY A 296 35.81 2.32 -9.42
CA GLY A 296 36.98 1.44 -9.51
C GLY A 296 36.63 -0.02 -9.88
N ARG A 297 35.36 -0.43 -9.75
CA ARG A 297 34.85 -1.78 -10.08
C ARG A 297 34.30 -1.90 -11.50
N ASN A 298 34.28 -0.82 -12.29
CA ASN A 298 33.66 -0.81 -13.61
C ASN A 298 34.16 -1.95 -14.52
N GLY A 299 33.23 -2.71 -15.10
CA GLY A 299 33.52 -3.85 -15.97
C GLY A 299 33.81 -5.18 -15.26
N ALA A 300 33.93 -5.21 -13.93
CA ALA A 300 33.96 -6.45 -13.16
C ALA A 300 32.54 -7.07 -13.08
N SER A 301 32.45 -8.40 -12.94
CA SER A 301 31.17 -9.08 -12.70
C SER A 301 30.65 -8.75 -11.29
N SER A 302 29.41 -8.28 -11.20
CA SER A 302 28.81 -7.82 -9.93
C SER A 302 28.76 -8.93 -8.88
N ASN A 303 28.40 -10.16 -9.27
CA ASN A 303 28.42 -11.38 -8.44
C ASN A 303 29.70 -11.56 -7.59
N ASN A 304 30.85 -11.00 -8.00
CA ASN A 304 32.09 -11.10 -7.23
C ASN A 304 31.97 -10.48 -5.82
N PHE A 305 31.23 -9.38 -5.68
CA PHE A 305 31.21 -8.52 -4.48
C PHE A 305 29.79 -8.13 -4.03
N THR A 306 28.76 -8.82 -4.53
CA THR A 306 27.35 -8.63 -4.15
C THR A 306 26.83 -9.75 -3.25
N ILE A 307 25.79 -9.47 -2.48
CA ILE A 307 24.93 -10.45 -1.79
C ILE A 307 23.51 -10.28 -2.33
N GLY A 308 22.90 -11.36 -2.84
CA GLY A 308 21.57 -11.33 -3.45
C GLY A 308 20.49 -11.87 -2.52
N ILE A 309 19.39 -11.13 -2.37
CA ILE A 309 18.19 -11.52 -1.63
C ILE A 309 17.02 -11.55 -2.62
N GLU A 310 16.38 -12.71 -2.73
CA GLU A 310 15.19 -12.95 -3.56
C GLU A 310 13.92 -12.82 -2.71
N HIS A 311 12.86 -12.27 -3.30
CA HIS A 311 11.57 -12.07 -2.63
C HIS A 311 10.48 -12.79 -3.41
N ALA A 312 9.70 -13.63 -2.72
CA ALA A 312 8.50 -14.22 -3.31
C ALA A 312 7.54 -13.11 -3.78
N GLY A 313 6.98 -13.26 -4.99
CA GLY A 313 6.28 -12.19 -5.70
C GLY A 313 6.90 -11.86 -7.05
N TYR A 314 6.52 -10.69 -7.59
CA TYR A 314 6.78 -10.24 -8.95
C TYR A 314 7.14 -8.75 -9.00
N ALA A 315 8.01 -8.35 -9.91
CA ALA A 315 8.41 -6.95 -10.09
C ALA A 315 7.27 -6.01 -10.52
N ASN A 316 6.13 -6.53 -11.00
CA ASN A 316 4.99 -5.72 -11.44
C ASN A 316 3.79 -5.72 -10.46
N GLN A 317 3.89 -6.34 -9.28
CA GLN A 317 2.83 -6.29 -8.28
C GLN A 317 2.63 -4.87 -7.74
N SER A 318 1.41 -4.50 -7.35
CA SER A 318 1.06 -3.14 -6.94
C SER A 318 1.50 -2.81 -5.51
N SER A 319 1.51 -3.81 -4.62
CA SER A 319 1.86 -3.69 -3.20
C SER A 319 2.79 -4.80 -2.73
N TRP A 320 3.45 -4.65 -1.58
CA TRP A 320 4.30 -5.67 -0.95
C TRP A 320 3.82 -5.94 0.47
N HIS A 321 3.72 -7.21 0.87
CA HIS A 321 3.27 -7.58 2.20
C HIS A 321 4.28 -7.15 3.29
N ASP A 322 3.81 -6.39 4.29
CA ASP A 322 4.64 -5.76 5.33
C ASP A 322 5.59 -6.74 6.04
N GLY A 323 5.12 -7.97 6.30
CA GLY A 323 5.95 -9.02 6.90
C GLY A 323 7.19 -9.35 6.08
N LEU A 324 7.08 -9.45 4.74
CA LEU A 324 8.22 -9.70 3.84
C LEU A 324 9.18 -8.51 3.86
N ILE A 325 8.65 -7.28 3.80
CA ILE A 325 9.44 -6.05 3.87
C ILE A 325 10.21 -5.97 5.20
N GLY A 326 9.56 -6.27 6.34
CA GLY A 326 10.18 -6.26 7.66
C GLY A 326 11.22 -7.36 7.86
N ALA A 327 10.91 -8.60 7.45
CA ALA A 327 11.85 -9.72 7.51
C ALA A 327 13.09 -9.47 6.65
N SER A 328 12.89 -8.92 5.44
CA SER A 328 13.97 -8.55 4.52
C SER A 328 14.79 -7.37 5.04
N ALA A 329 14.17 -6.34 5.61
CA ALA A 329 14.87 -5.21 6.20
C ALA A 329 15.76 -5.63 7.39
N LYS A 330 15.29 -6.56 8.24
CA LYS A 330 16.09 -7.16 9.32
C LYS A 330 17.27 -7.97 8.79
N LEU A 331 17.06 -8.74 7.71
CA LEU A 331 18.12 -9.48 7.02
C LEU A 331 19.16 -8.57 6.36
N VAL A 332 18.73 -7.47 5.71
CA VAL A 332 19.65 -6.48 5.14
C VAL A 332 20.50 -5.84 6.23
N CYS A 333 19.91 -5.48 7.36
CA CYS A 333 20.66 -4.94 8.49
C CYS A 333 21.80 -5.89 8.91
N ASP A 334 21.47 -7.15 9.22
CA ASP A 334 22.41 -8.21 9.60
C ASP A 334 23.56 -8.35 8.58
N ILE A 335 23.23 -8.48 7.29
CA ILE A 335 24.21 -8.54 6.19
C ILE A 335 25.11 -7.29 6.17
N THR A 336 24.55 -6.09 6.36
CA THR A 336 25.32 -4.84 6.32
C THR A 336 26.26 -4.67 7.51
N GLU A 337 25.86 -5.08 8.72
CA GLU A 337 26.72 -5.07 9.90
C GLU A 337 27.89 -6.06 9.75
N ASP A 338 27.60 -7.32 9.41
CA ASP A 338 28.59 -8.41 9.35
C ASP A 338 29.63 -8.19 8.24
N ASN A 339 29.21 -7.60 7.11
CA ASN A 339 30.09 -7.33 5.96
C ASN A 339 30.64 -5.89 5.91
N GLN A 340 30.26 -5.04 6.86
CA GLN A 340 30.63 -3.61 6.90
C GLN A 340 30.21 -2.83 5.63
N ILE A 341 29.08 -3.22 5.04
CA ILE A 341 28.49 -2.54 3.87
C ILE A 341 27.72 -1.31 4.37
N PRO A 342 27.87 -0.11 3.77
CA PRO A 342 27.04 1.03 4.14
C PRO A 342 25.57 0.72 3.91
N LEU A 343 24.72 0.98 4.90
CA LEU A 343 23.27 0.87 4.74
C LEU A 343 22.75 2.17 4.11
N ASP A 344 22.77 2.23 2.78
CA ASP A 344 22.24 3.36 2.01
C ASP A 344 21.75 2.91 0.62
N LYS A 345 21.05 3.81 -0.08
CA LYS A 345 20.48 3.61 -1.44
C LYS A 345 21.49 3.42 -2.58
N TYR A 346 22.79 3.48 -2.30
CA TYR A 346 23.85 3.22 -3.27
C TYR A 346 24.49 1.85 -3.06
N HIS A 347 24.37 1.27 -1.87
CA HIS A 347 24.95 -0.01 -1.49
C HIS A 347 23.90 -1.11 -1.32
N VAL A 348 22.64 -0.76 -1.04
CA VAL A 348 21.47 -1.64 -1.15
C VAL A 348 20.66 -1.18 -2.37
N VAL A 349 20.63 -1.99 -3.43
CA VAL A 349 20.19 -1.57 -4.78
C VAL A 349 19.34 -2.64 -5.47
N GLY A 350 18.50 -2.24 -6.44
CA GLY A 350 17.73 -3.18 -7.24
C GLY A 350 18.58 -3.86 -8.32
N HIS A 351 18.20 -5.07 -8.73
CA HIS A 351 18.87 -5.75 -9.84
C HIS A 351 18.66 -5.03 -11.17
N GLY A 352 17.42 -4.63 -11.49
CA GLY A 352 17.07 -3.81 -12.65
C GLY A 352 17.83 -2.48 -12.69
N GLN A 353 18.18 -1.87 -11.55
CA GLN A 353 19.03 -0.68 -11.50
C GLN A 353 20.42 -0.94 -12.10
N LEU A 354 21.04 -2.09 -11.78
CA LEU A 354 22.36 -2.46 -12.30
C LEU A 354 22.31 -3.18 -13.66
N HIS A 355 21.17 -3.77 -14.01
CA HIS A 355 20.96 -4.65 -15.16
C HIS A 355 19.78 -4.24 -16.10
N PRO A 356 19.53 -2.94 -16.38
CA PRO A 356 18.23 -2.46 -16.89
C PRO A 356 17.86 -2.85 -18.33
N TRP A 357 18.70 -3.61 -19.05
CA TRP A 357 18.43 -3.95 -20.46
C TRP A 357 17.53 -5.17 -20.65
N ASN A 358 17.31 -5.97 -19.59
CA ASN A 358 16.36 -7.09 -19.57
C ASN A 358 15.98 -7.51 -18.13
N ARG A 359 16.06 -6.60 -17.16
CA ARG A 359 15.66 -6.83 -15.75
C ARG A 359 14.93 -5.61 -15.24
N ILE A 360 13.84 -5.83 -14.52
CA ILE A 360 13.07 -4.79 -13.84
C ILE A 360 13.01 -5.01 -12.33
N ASP A 361 13.31 -6.22 -11.84
CA ASP A 361 13.32 -6.61 -10.43
C ASP A 361 14.13 -5.66 -9.50
N PRO A 362 13.59 -5.25 -8.33
CA PRO A 362 12.32 -5.64 -7.74
C PRO A 362 11.10 -4.79 -8.17
N GLY A 363 11.23 -4.01 -9.24
CA GLY A 363 10.14 -3.22 -9.79
C GLY A 363 9.97 -1.81 -9.22
N PRO A 364 9.04 -1.02 -9.78
CA PRO A 364 8.80 0.37 -9.39
C PRO A 364 8.13 0.50 -8.01
N ASN A 365 7.35 -0.52 -7.60
CA ASN A 365 6.55 -0.48 -6.38
C ASN A 365 7.30 -1.02 -5.14
N TRP A 366 8.57 -1.39 -5.28
CA TRP A 366 9.40 -1.75 -4.13
C TRP A 366 9.59 -0.52 -3.22
N PRO A 367 9.29 -0.60 -1.91
CA PRO A 367 9.16 0.58 -1.04
C PRO A 367 10.53 1.10 -0.55
N TRP A 368 11.42 1.48 -1.47
CA TRP A 368 12.84 1.79 -1.20
C TRP A 368 13.11 2.72 -0.01
N ALA A 369 12.34 3.79 0.15
CA ALA A 369 12.57 4.79 1.21
C ALA A 369 12.23 4.24 2.60
N SER A 370 11.05 3.66 2.78
CA SER A 370 10.62 3.07 4.06
C SER A 370 11.37 1.76 4.35
N TYR A 371 11.70 0.98 3.33
CA TYR A 371 12.53 -0.23 3.46
C TYR A 371 13.92 0.05 4.05
N LEU A 372 14.62 1.07 3.54
CA LEU A 372 15.93 1.46 4.07
C LEU A 372 15.82 2.04 5.48
N ALA A 373 14.82 2.90 5.74
CA ALA A 373 14.59 3.43 7.08
C ALA A 373 14.26 2.33 8.12
N LEU A 374 13.52 1.30 7.70
CA LEU A 374 13.20 0.14 8.53
C LEU A 374 14.45 -0.70 8.80
N ALA A 375 15.29 -0.94 7.80
CA ALA A 375 16.58 -1.62 7.98
C ALA A 375 17.51 -0.84 8.93
N GLU A 376 17.60 0.49 8.78
CA GLU A 376 18.36 1.37 9.67
C GLU A 376 17.86 1.28 11.12
N SER A 377 16.54 1.14 11.32
CA SER A 377 15.95 0.99 12.66
C SER A 377 16.41 -0.28 13.39
N TYR A 378 16.64 -1.38 12.65
CA TYR A 378 17.18 -2.62 13.21
C TYR A 378 18.68 -2.53 13.54
N CYS A 379 19.45 -1.72 12.80
CA CYS A 379 20.89 -1.54 12.98
C CYS A 379 21.27 -0.45 14.00
N GLY A 380 20.37 0.48 14.29
CA GLY A 380 20.62 1.65 15.16
C GLY A 380 20.02 1.57 16.56
N GLY A 381 19.11 0.64 16.83
CA GLY A 381 18.43 0.47 18.11
C GLY A 381 19.19 -0.46 19.07
N ASN A 382 19.18 -0.15 20.38
CA ASN A 382 19.69 -1.08 21.40
C ASN A 382 19.01 -2.45 21.27
N GLN A 383 19.78 -3.53 21.28
CA GLN A 383 19.25 -4.88 21.21
C GLN A 383 18.19 -5.15 22.29
N GLN A 384 16.99 -5.52 21.86
CA GLN A 384 16.23 -6.54 22.57
C GLN A 384 16.61 -7.91 21.96
N PRO A 385 17.01 -8.90 22.78
CA PRO A 385 17.22 -10.25 22.28
C PRO A 385 15.89 -10.88 21.88
N ASP A 386 15.96 -11.79 20.91
CA ASP A 386 14.83 -12.55 20.38
C ASP A 386 14.10 -13.34 21.51
N PRO A 387 12.76 -13.51 21.49
CA PRO A 387 12.03 -14.17 22.56
C PRO A 387 12.37 -15.67 22.71
N GLN A 388 13.29 -16.00 23.62
CA GLN A 388 13.38 -17.34 24.22
C GLN A 388 12.37 -17.46 25.38
N PRO A 389 11.78 -18.64 25.61
CA PRO A 389 10.81 -18.85 26.68
C PRO A 389 11.46 -18.77 28.07
N ASP A 390 10.93 -17.91 28.94
CA ASP A 390 11.51 -17.60 30.25
C ASP A 390 11.36 -18.73 31.30
N PRO A 391 12.34 -18.91 32.22
CA PRO A 391 12.32 -19.96 33.24
C PRO A 391 11.68 -19.55 34.58
N ASP A 392 11.17 -20.53 35.33
CA ASP A 392 10.51 -20.34 36.64
C ASP A 392 11.41 -19.65 37.71
N PRO A 393 10.88 -18.67 38.49
CA PRO A 393 11.64 -17.97 39.54
C PRO A 393 11.75 -18.71 40.89
N ILE A 394 12.80 -18.37 41.65
CA ILE A 394 13.26 -19.11 42.84
C ILE A 394 12.43 -18.79 44.11
N PRO A 395 12.02 -19.80 44.91
CA PRO A 395 11.30 -19.59 46.17
C PRO A 395 12.09 -18.78 47.21
N GLY A 396 11.55 -17.63 47.63
CA GLY A 396 12.06 -16.83 48.76
C GLY A 396 12.47 -15.38 48.45
N GLY A 397 12.33 -14.92 47.21
CA GLY A 397 12.52 -13.51 46.86
C GLY A 397 11.53 -12.56 47.56
N SER A 398 11.95 -11.32 47.79
CA SER A 398 11.11 -10.23 48.33
C SER A 398 10.41 -9.44 47.23
N CYS A 399 9.13 -9.11 47.39
CA CYS A 399 8.39 -8.17 46.53
C CYS A 399 8.23 -6.80 47.23
N VAL A 400 8.19 -5.69 46.48
CA VAL A 400 8.06 -4.32 47.04
C VAL A 400 7.05 -3.53 46.20
N HIS A 401 6.16 -2.79 46.85
CA HIS A 401 5.11 -1.99 46.21
C HIS A 401 5.37 -0.48 46.33
N SER A 402 5.11 0.25 45.24
CA SER A 402 5.21 1.71 45.15
C SER A 402 3.82 2.32 44.95
N PHE A 403 3.22 2.82 46.04
CA PHE A 403 1.94 3.57 46.11
C PHE A 403 0.69 2.86 45.53
N GLY A 404 -0.27 2.51 46.40
CA GLY A 404 -1.53 1.84 46.02
C GLY A 404 -2.75 2.78 46.06
N GLY A 405 -3.90 2.43 45.47
CA GLY A 405 -4.26 1.26 44.65
C GLY A 405 -5.40 1.66 43.70
N VAL A 406 -5.71 0.94 42.62
CA VAL A 406 -6.16 -0.47 42.58
C VAL A 406 -5.27 -1.34 41.66
N TYR A 407 -5.15 -2.64 41.96
CA TYR A 407 -4.49 -3.65 41.11
C TYR A 407 -5.53 -4.72 40.71
N GLY A 408 -5.47 -5.44 39.57
CA GLY A 408 -4.43 -5.55 38.54
C GLY A 408 -4.19 -7.04 38.20
N HIS A 409 -3.98 -7.39 36.93
CA HIS A 409 -3.58 -8.76 36.56
C HIS A 409 -2.05 -8.86 36.46
N GLY A 410 -1.44 -9.56 37.43
CA GLY A 410 0.01 -9.80 37.48
C GLY A 410 0.53 -10.31 38.84
N ALA A 411 -0.19 -10.10 39.94
CA ALA A 411 0.27 -10.44 41.30
C ALA A 411 -0.12 -11.84 41.82
N CYS A 412 -0.76 -12.68 41.00
CA CYS A 412 -1.28 -13.98 41.41
C CYS A 412 -1.23 -15.02 40.28
N SER A 413 -0.60 -16.17 40.54
CA SER A 413 -0.76 -17.38 39.74
C SER A 413 -1.42 -18.48 40.59
N ALA A 414 -1.91 -19.56 39.97
CA ALA A 414 -2.50 -20.67 40.72
C ALA A 414 -1.55 -21.31 41.76
N ALA A 415 -0.24 -21.15 41.57
CA ALA A 415 0.79 -21.68 42.46
C ALA A 415 1.34 -20.67 43.48
N TYR A 416 1.26 -19.35 43.27
CA TYR A 416 1.90 -18.36 44.14
C TYR A 416 1.11 -17.06 44.38
N GLN A 417 1.24 -16.52 45.61
CA GLN A 417 0.66 -15.25 46.08
C GLN A 417 1.74 -14.46 46.85
N CYS A 418 1.98 -13.18 46.56
CA CYS A 418 2.83 -12.35 47.44
C CYS A 418 1.97 -11.84 48.62
N CYS A 419 2.35 -12.17 49.85
CA CYS A 419 1.74 -11.62 51.07
C CYS A 419 2.81 -10.81 51.81
N ASP A 420 2.52 -9.57 52.18
CA ASP A 420 3.38 -8.69 53.01
C ASP A 420 4.86 -8.62 52.58
N GLY A 421 5.11 -8.55 51.26
CA GLY A 421 6.45 -8.43 50.69
C GLY A 421 7.21 -9.76 50.48
N ALA A 422 6.58 -10.92 50.68
CA ALA A 422 7.18 -12.23 50.44
C ALA A 422 6.26 -13.21 49.69
N TRP A 423 6.82 -13.92 48.70
CA TRP A 423 6.09 -14.93 47.93
C TRP A 423 5.72 -16.18 48.77
N LYS A 424 4.50 -16.69 48.59
CA LYS A 424 3.95 -17.91 49.23
C LYS A 424 3.40 -18.86 48.17
N ALA A 425 3.59 -20.17 48.38
CA ALA A 425 3.38 -21.23 47.38
C ALA A 425 1.95 -21.81 47.31
N THR A 426 0.91 -21.00 47.58
CA THR A 426 -0.50 -21.38 47.32
C THR A 426 -1.45 -20.18 47.48
N GLN A 427 -2.44 -20.05 46.59
CA GLN A 427 -3.47 -19.01 46.69
C GLN A 427 -4.38 -19.20 47.92
N GLY A 428 -4.83 -18.08 48.50
CA GLY A 428 -5.88 -18.03 49.53
C GLY A 428 -5.36 -18.00 50.98
N THR A 429 -4.06 -18.13 51.20
CA THR A 429 -3.44 -18.15 52.53
C THR A 429 -3.49 -16.80 53.27
N CYS A 430 -3.67 -15.67 52.56
CA CYS A 430 -3.83 -14.34 53.15
C CYS A 430 -5.19 -13.65 52.86
N GLY A 431 -6.22 -14.41 52.45
CA GLY A 431 -7.61 -13.92 52.27
C GLY A 431 -8.02 -13.64 50.83
N ALA A 432 -9.33 -13.41 50.62
CA ALA A 432 -9.92 -13.11 49.30
C ALA A 432 -10.07 -11.59 49.09
N CYS A 433 -9.75 -11.10 47.89
CA CYS A 433 -9.71 -9.68 47.57
C CYS A 433 -11.11 -9.05 47.47
N THR A 434 -11.36 -7.96 48.20
CA THR A 434 -12.55 -7.11 48.07
C THR A 434 -12.18 -5.64 48.29
N CYS A 435 -12.60 -4.75 47.38
CA CYS A 435 -12.41 -3.30 47.49
C CYS A 435 -13.58 -2.61 48.23
N THR A 436 -13.37 -1.39 48.74
CA THR A 436 -14.40 -0.53 49.35
C THR A 436 -13.98 0.93 49.20
N GLU A 437 -14.91 1.81 48.84
CA GLU A 437 -14.67 3.25 48.66
C GLU A 437 -15.42 4.15 49.67
N PRO A 438 -15.07 5.45 49.80
CA PRO A 438 -15.47 6.30 50.93
C PRO A 438 -16.97 6.62 51.07
N SER A 439 -17.81 6.29 50.09
CA SER A 439 -19.25 6.60 50.09
C SER A 439 -20.10 5.65 50.96
N GLY A 440 -19.53 4.52 51.42
CA GLY A 440 -20.16 3.67 52.43
C GLY A 440 -21.32 2.78 51.96
N GLN A 441 -21.44 2.51 50.66
CA GLN A 441 -22.33 1.46 50.13
C GLN A 441 -21.54 0.29 49.53
N THR A 442 -22.19 -0.87 49.39
CA THR A 442 -21.54 -2.12 48.96
C THR A 442 -22.50 -2.98 48.14
N GLY A 443 -22.03 -3.45 46.98
CA GLY A 443 -22.68 -4.51 46.21
C GLY A 443 -22.86 -4.19 44.73
N CYS A 444 -22.46 -5.13 43.86
CA CYS A 444 -22.86 -5.10 42.45
C CYS A 444 -24.35 -5.44 42.35
N SER A 445 -25.18 -4.51 41.87
CA SER A 445 -26.54 -4.79 41.43
C SER A 445 -26.73 -4.24 40.01
N GLY A 446 -26.79 -5.14 39.03
CA GLY A 446 -27.14 -4.76 37.67
C GLY A 446 -28.62 -4.43 37.57
N GLN A 447 -28.94 -3.13 37.46
CA GLN A 447 -30.11 -2.60 36.78
C GLN A 447 -29.77 -1.19 36.31
N ALA A 448 -30.11 -0.87 35.07
CA ALA A 448 -30.12 0.50 34.59
C ALA A 448 -31.32 1.26 35.20
N ASP A 449 -31.08 2.50 35.60
CA ASP A 449 -32.09 3.53 35.91
C ASP A 449 -31.43 4.90 35.64
N PRO A 450 -32.17 6.02 35.50
CA PRO A 450 -31.94 6.89 34.36
C PRO A 450 -31.21 8.19 34.70
N ASP A 451 -30.67 8.79 33.64
CA ASP A 451 -30.33 10.20 33.45
C ASP A 451 -30.60 11.17 34.65
N PRO A 452 -29.54 11.65 35.33
CA PRO A 452 -29.65 12.75 36.28
C PRO A 452 -29.63 14.10 35.54
N ASP A 453 -30.80 14.76 35.55
CA ASP A 453 -31.10 16.16 35.17
C ASP A 453 -29.86 17.11 35.17
N PRO A 454 -29.53 17.79 34.05
CA PRO A 454 -28.24 18.47 33.85
C PRO A 454 -27.96 19.67 34.78
N ASP A 455 -26.68 19.98 34.95
CA ASP A 455 -26.19 21.12 35.74
C ASP A 455 -26.74 22.45 35.19
N PRO A 456 -27.41 23.29 36.01
CA PRO A 456 -27.95 24.57 35.58
C PRO A 456 -26.91 25.64 35.20
N ASN A 457 -25.61 25.31 35.15
CA ASN A 457 -24.54 26.17 34.63
C ASN A 457 -23.87 25.66 33.34
N GLN A 458 -24.32 24.56 32.73
CA GLN A 458 -23.86 24.23 31.38
C GLN A 458 -24.44 25.21 30.36
N ASP A 459 -23.54 25.87 29.62
CA ASP A 459 -23.89 26.59 28.40
C ASP A 459 -24.39 25.56 27.37
N PRO A 460 -25.60 25.68 26.81
CA PRO A 460 -26.12 24.74 25.81
C PRO A 460 -25.27 24.62 24.53
N GLY A 461 -24.27 25.50 24.33
CA GLY A 461 -23.29 25.42 23.25
C GLY A 461 -21.92 24.84 23.62
N ASP A 462 -21.69 24.44 24.87
CA ASP A 462 -20.39 23.91 25.34
C ASP A 462 -20.34 22.37 25.23
N PRO A 463 -19.50 21.79 24.34
CA PRO A 463 -19.50 20.36 24.11
C PRO A 463 -18.73 19.53 25.16
N HIS A 464 -17.95 20.18 26.04
CA HIS A 464 -16.96 19.53 26.91
C HIS A 464 -17.60 18.57 27.93
N ALA A 465 -17.15 17.31 27.91
CA ALA A 465 -17.64 16.22 28.77
C ALA A 465 -16.56 15.64 29.70
N GLY A 466 -15.38 16.26 29.80
CA GLY A 466 -14.29 15.83 30.69
C GLY A 466 -13.22 14.96 30.02
N LEU A 467 -12.37 14.32 30.83
CA LEU A 467 -11.22 13.52 30.36
C LEU A 467 -11.48 12.00 30.38
N SER A 468 -12.64 11.58 30.88
CA SER A 468 -13.01 10.19 31.09
C SER A 468 -14.49 10.00 30.75
N GLN A 469 -14.84 8.99 29.96
CA GLN A 469 -16.22 8.67 29.57
C GLN A 469 -16.38 7.15 29.46
N ASP A 470 -17.41 6.58 30.11
CA ASP A 470 -17.70 5.13 30.14
C ASP A 470 -16.53 4.21 30.54
N GLY A 471 -15.56 4.72 31.31
CA GLY A 471 -14.33 4.00 31.68
C GLY A 471 -13.20 4.07 30.64
N MET A 472 -13.41 4.78 29.54
CA MET A 472 -12.40 5.19 28.56
C MET A 472 -11.81 6.54 28.95
N GLU A 473 -10.60 6.84 28.47
CA GLU A 473 -9.79 7.96 28.94
C GLU A 473 -9.10 8.67 27.76
N ILE A 474 -8.99 10.00 27.81
CA ILE A 474 -8.13 10.74 26.88
C ILE A 474 -6.65 10.45 27.22
N PRO A 475 -5.83 9.97 26.25
CA PRO A 475 -4.41 9.67 26.46
C PRO A 475 -3.63 10.89 26.96
N ARG A 476 -2.84 10.73 28.04
CA ARG A 476 -2.19 11.85 28.75
C ARG A 476 -1.04 11.40 29.66
N ALA A 477 -0.09 12.29 29.91
CA ALA A 477 1.14 12.00 30.63
C ALA A 477 0.87 11.32 31.98
N GLY A 478 1.49 10.14 32.20
CA GLY A 478 1.34 9.37 33.43
C GLY A 478 0.14 8.41 33.46
N LEU A 479 -0.72 8.39 32.44
CA LEU A 479 -1.81 7.42 32.31
C LEU A 479 -1.29 6.08 31.74
N ALA A 480 -1.62 4.96 32.38
CA ALA A 480 -1.31 3.63 31.85
C ALA A 480 -2.10 3.34 30.57
N ASN A 481 -1.43 2.83 29.54
CA ASN A 481 -2.04 2.59 28.23
C ASN A 481 -1.60 1.22 27.67
N PRO A 482 -2.37 0.14 27.92
CA PRO A 482 -2.05 -1.20 27.42
C PRO A 482 -1.97 -1.31 25.90
N THR A 483 -2.69 -0.45 25.15
CA THR A 483 -2.57 -0.41 23.68
C THR A 483 -1.22 0.18 23.26
N LEU A 484 -0.76 1.25 23.92
CA LEU A 484 0.60 1.79 23.74
C LEU A 484 1.69 0.81 24.20
N GLU A 485 1.46 0.08 25.30
CA GLU A 485 2.38 -0.93 25.80
C GLU A 485 2.54 -2.08 24.79
N SER A 486 1.42 -2.57 24.25
CA SER A 486 1.42 -3.63 23.25
C SER A 486 1.97 -3.17 21.89
N ALA A 487 1.79 -1.90 21.52
CA ALA A 487 2.26 -1.38 20.24
C ALA A 487 3.74 -0.99 20.26
N LEU A 488 4.19 -0.27 21.29
CA LEU A 488 5.52 0.39 21.34
C LEU A 488 6.36 0.01 22.57
N GLY A 489 5.91 -0.92 23.43
CA GLY A 489 6.61 -1.27 24.67
C GLY A 489 6.56 -0.18 25.76
N ILE A 490 5.72 0.85 25.59
CA ILE A 490 5.64 2.00 26.50
C ILE A 490 4.38 1.88 27.37
N ALA A 491 4.54 1.40 28.61
CA ALA A 491 3.41 1.12 29.51
C ALA A 491 2.55 2.34 29.91
N VAL A 492 3.09 3.54 29.79
CA VAL A 492 2.50 4.79 30.31
C VAL A 492 2.67 5.89 29.28
N GLU A 493 1.60 6.62 28.99
CA GLU A 493 1.61 7.76 28.08
C GLU A 493 2.70 8.77 28.49
N PRO A 494 3.64 9.12 27.59
CA PRO A 494 4.77 10.00 27.91
C PRO A 494 4.45 11.50 27.79
N TYR A 495 3.35 11.88 27.12
CA TYR A 495 3.02 13.28 26.79
C TYR A 495 1.54 13.60 27.02
N GLY A 496 1.23 14.89 27.19
CA GLY A 496 -0.13 15.40 27.40
C GLY A 496 -0.33 15.85 28.85
N ASP A 497 -0.11 17.13 29.13
CA ASP A 497 -0.25 17.68 30.49
C ASP A 497 -1.73 17.91 30.83
N VAL A 498 -2.16 17.46 32.02
CA VAL A 498 -3.50 17.82 32.53
C VAL A 498 -3.47 19.25 33.04
N ILE A 499 -4.22 20.12 32.38
CA ILE A 499 -4.37 21.53 32.75
C ILE A 499 -5.82 21.85 33.10
N VAL A 500 -6.03 23.02 33.73
CA VAL A 500 -7.36 23.62 33.88
C VAL A 500 -7.39 24.91 33.06
N ASP A 501 -8.30 24.97 32.08
CA ASP A 501 -8.53 26.12 31.21
C ASP A 501 -10.05 26.35 31.09
N ASP A 502 -10.47 27.60 31.23
CA ASP A 502 -11.87 28.03 31.41
C ASP A 502 -12.65 27.20 32.44
N GLY A 503 -11.99 26.87 33.57
CA GLY A 503 -12.56 26.06 34.66
C GLY A 503 -12.71 24.55 34.36
N LYS A 504 -12.39 24.12 33.13
CA LYS A 504 -12.53 22.73 32.66
C LYS A 504 -11.17 22.03 32.61
N SER A 505 -11.16 20.71 32.76
CA SER A 505 -9.93 19.91 32.66
C SER A 505 -9.66 19.53 31.20
N TRP A 506 -8.44 19.73 30.73
CA TRP A 506 -8.00 19.43 29.37
C TRP A 506 -6.67 18.68 29.39
N VAL A 507 -6.42 17.88 28.34
CA VAL A 507 -5.08 17.38 28.04
C VAL A 507 -4.43 18.34 27.04
N ALA A 508 -3.34 18.97 27.42
CA ALA A 508 -2.60 19.91 26.58
C ALA A 508 -1.33 19.28 26.00
N GLY A 509 -1.10 19.46 24.70
CA GLY A 509 0.11 18.98 24.04
C GLY A 509 0.16 19.35 22.57
N ARG A 510 1.30 19.07 21.94
CA ARG A 510 1.52 19.41 20.53
C ARG A 510 0.69 18.55 19.58
N SER A 511 0.23 19.14 18.48
CA SER A 511 -0.53 18.46 17.42
C SER A 511 0.27 18.29 16.12
N SER A 512 -0.14 17.34 15.27
CA SER A 512 0.12 17.38 13.82
C SER A 512 -1.18 17.44 13.03
N TRP A 513 -1.04 17.57 11.72
CA TRP A 513 -2.08 17.21 10.77
C TRP A 513 -2.06 15.68 10.62
N PHE A 514 -3.23 15.08 10.52
CA PHE A 514 -3.41 13.66 10.22
C PHE A 514 -2.74 13.33 8.88
N GLY A 515 -2.23 12.10 8.73
CA GLY A 515 -1.38 11.69 7.60
C GLY A 515 -2.08 11.74 6.24
N GLY A 516 -2.17 12.95 5.69
CA GLY A 516 -2.86 13.26 4.45
C GLY A 516 -2.07 12.86 3.20
N PRO A 517 -2.48 13.34 2.00
CA PRO A 517 -1.88 12.93 0.73
C PRO A 517 -0.36 13.11 0.62
N ASN A 518 0.19 14.03 1.42
CA ASN A 518 1.61 14.39 1.48
C ASN A 518 2.39 13.69 2.62
N ASP A 519 1.71 12.92 3.47
CA ASP A 519 2.38 12.10 4.48
C ASP A 519 2.81 10.77 3.86
N ASN A 520 4.09 10.67 3.54
CA ASN A 520 4.70 9.46 2.99
C ASN A 520 4.81 8.32 4.01
N GLY A 521 4.46 8.57 5.29
CA GLY A 521 4.32 7.56 6.32
C GLY A 521 2.99 6.80 6.27
N VAL A 522 1.95 7.33 5.61
CA VAL A 522 0.63 6.68 5.50
C VAL A 522 0.46 6.04 4.12
N GLY A 523 0.25 4.73 4.07
CA GLY A 523 0.08 3.95 2.84
C GLY A 523 -1.22 4.29 2.07
N PRO A 524 -1.27 4.12 0.73
CA PRO A 524 -2.45 4.44 -0.07
C PRO A 524 -3.68 3.58 0.26
N THR A 525 -3.48 2.42 0.88
CA THR A 525 -4.50 1.48 1.35
C THR A 525 -4.54 1.38 2.88
N GLU A 526 -3.73 2.16 3.60
CA GLU A 526 -3.66 2.10 5.06
C GLU A 526 -5.00 2.49 5.67
N THR A 527 -5.50 1.69 6.62
CA THR A 527 -6.84 1.88 7.20
C THR A 527 -6.77 2.32 8.65
N GLY A 528 -7.68 3.21 9.04
CA GLY A 528 -7.73 3.75 10.38
C GLY A 528 -7.98 2.67 11.42
N ALA A 529 -7.10 2.60 12.42
CA ALA A 529 -7.08 1.55 13.42
C ALA A 529 -8.39 1.43 14.24
N ILE A 530 -9.26 2.43 14.26
CA ILE A 530 -10.58 2.35 14.89
C ILE A 530 -11.66 1.99 13.87
N THR A 531 -11.75 2.71 12.75
CA THR A 531 -12.90 2.62 11.86
C THR A 531 -12.76 1.60 10.74
N GLY A 532 -11.55 1.39 10.23
CA GLY A 532 -11.25 0.57 9.04
C GLY A 532 -11.36 1.33 7.71
N GLU A 533 -11.54 2.65 7.73
CA GLU A 533 -11.59 3.49 6.52
C GLU A 533 -10.18 3.77 6.01
N ILE A 534 -9.99 3.84 4.68
CA ILE A 534 -8.70 4.15 4.07
C ILE A 534 -8.31 5.60 4.39
N LEU A 535 -7.19 5.78 5.09
CA LEU A 535 -6.76 7.05 5.67
C LEU A 535 -6.47 8.12 4.61
N ARG A 536 -5.94 7.73 3.45
CA ARG A 536 -5.78 8.64 2.31
C ARG A 536 -7.10 9.10 1.69
N GLN A 537 -8.19 8.34 1.83
CA GLN A 537 -9.51 8.69 1.30
C GLN A 537 -10.30 9.62 2.24
N LEU A 538 -9.95 9.66 3.53
CA LEU A 538 -10.47 10.65 4.50
C LEU A 538 -10.00 12.10 4.21
N ASN A 539 -9.49 12.38 3.02
CA ASN A 539 -8.93 13.69 2.64
C ASN A 539 -9.56 14.26 1.35
N ASP A 540 -10.69 13.72 0.88
CA ASP A 540 -11.36 14.18 -0.34
C ASP A 540 -12.62 15.04 -0.08
N PRO A 541 -12.61 16.35 -0.39
CA PRO A 541 -11.48 17.18 -0.79
C PRO A 541 -10.79 17.88 0.40
N VAL A 542 -9.53 18.27 0.24
CA VAL A 542 -8.86 19.20 1.16
C VAL A 542 -9.44 20.61 0.96
N ASN A 543 -10.00 21.20 2.02
CA ASN A 543 -10.90 22.36 1.98
C ASN A 543 -12.29 22.06 1.36
N PRO A 544 -13.10 21.17 2.00
CA PRO A 544 -14.48 20.92 1.62
C PRO A 544 -15.33 22.19 1.51
N SER A 545 -16.28 22.18 0.57
CA SER A 545 -17.28 23.25 0.52
C SER A 545 -18.17 23.18 1.76
N LYS A 546 -18.83 24.29 2.11
CA LYS A 546 -19.81 24.29 3.20
C LYS A 546 -20.93 23.24 2.99
N ALA A 547 -21.26 22.91 1.73
CA ALA A 547 -22.23 21.87 1.41
C ALA A 547 -21.69 20.45 1.67
N ASP A 548 -20.40 20.20 1.44
CA ASP A 548 -19.75 18.91 1.75
C ASP A 548 -19.61 18.74 3.28
N LEU A 549 -19.22 19.81 3.98
CA LEU A 549 -19.18 19.86 5.45
C LEU A 549 -20.54 19.58 6.09
N ASP A 550 -21.63 20.09 5.50
CA ASP A 550 -22.99 19.86 5.99
C ASP A 550 -23.54 18.47 5.60
N ALA A 551 -23.00 17.84 4.54
CA ALA A 551 -23.48 16.57 4.00
C ALA A 551 -22.72 15.34 4.51
N ARG A 552 -21.41 15.45 4.73
CA ARG A 552 -20.50 14.35 5.14
C ARG A 552 -19.45 14.82 6.16
N PRO A 553 -19.82 15.45 7.30
CA PRO A 553 -18.85 16.00 8.26
C PRO A 553 -17.88 14.94 8.82
N GLU A 554 -18.26 13.67 8.82
CA GLU A 554 -17.41 12.52 9.14
C GLU A 554 -16.16 12.41 8.24
N ASP A 555 -16.24 12.80 6.97
CA ASP A 555 -15.11 12.74 6.03
C ASP A 555 -14.07 13.84 6.32
N PHE A 556 -14.41 14.85 7.14
CA PHE A 556 -13.63 16.07 7.30
C PHE A 556 -13.21 16.38 8.73
N TYR A 557 -13.90 15.84 9.75
CA TYR A 557 -13.64 16.15 11.15
C TYR A 557 -13.28 14.90 11.96
N TYR A 558 -12.01 14.51 11.91
CA TYR A 558 -11.52 13.28 12.51
C TYR A 558 -10.14 13.44 13.17
N VAL A 559 -9.76 12.45 13.98
CA VAL A 559 -8.60 12.50 14.88
C VAL A 559 -7.92 11.14 15.08
N ALA A 560 -6.60 11.17 15.22
CA ALA A 560 -5.82 10.14 15.88
C ALA A 560 -5.31 10.65 17.25
N MET A 561 -5.44 9.80 18.27
CA MET A 561 -4.63 9.84 19.48
C MET A 561 -4.14 8.41 19.74
N ARG A 562 -3.20 8.22 20.67
CA ARG A 562 -2.78 6.88 21.10
C ARG A 562 -3.83 6.27 22.03
N TRP A 563 -5.02 5.97 21.51
CA TRP A 563 -6.15 5.48 22.30
C TRP A 563 -5.81 4.19 23.05
N ASN A 564 -6.32 4.04 24.27
CA ASN A 564 -6.44 2.74 24.92
C ASN A 564 -7.76 2.11 24.47
N TYR A 565 -7.71 0.94 23.83
CA TYR A 565 -8.94 0.26 23.39
C TYR A 565 -9.67 -0.49 24.52
N GLY A 566 -9.04 -0.74 25.66
CA GLY A 566 -9.72 -1.31 26.83
C GLY A 566 -10.34 -0.24 27.74
N PRO A 567 -11.44 -0.54 28.47
CA PRO A 567 -12.14 -1.82 28.50
C PRO A 567 -13.18 -2.07 27.38
N ASN A 568 -13.67 -1.04 26.68
CA ASN A 568 -14.89 -1.16 25.85
C ASN A 568 -14.67 -1.62 24.39
N GLY A 569 -13.43 -1.77 23.96
CA GLY A 569 -13.06 -2.17 22.59
C GLY A 569 -13.06 -1.02 21.56
N LYS A 570 -12.52 -1.30 20.38
CA LYS A 570 -12.46 -0.34 19.24
C LYS A 570 -13.84 0.17 18.82
N SER A 571 -14.90 -0.64 18.96
CA SER A 571 -16.26 -0.26 18.60
C SER A 571 -16.79 0.95 19.36
N TRP A 572 -16.43 1.10 20.65
CA TRP A 572 -16.85 2.26 21.44
C TRP A 572 -16.23 3.57 20.91
N TRP A 573 -14.99 3.51 20.42
CA TRP A 573 -14.30 4.68 19.87
C TRP A 573 -14.91 5.19 18.55
N LYS A 574 -15.65 4.36 17.81
CA LYS A 574 -16.37 4.79 16.58
C LYS A 574 -17.47 5.82 16.88
N ASP A 575 -18.16 5.66 18.00
CA ASP A 575 -19.28 6.53 18.41
C ASP A 575 -18.85 7.71 19.29
N ALA A 576 -17.60 7.69 19.79
CA ALA A 576 -17.05 8.74 20.63
C ALA A 576 -16.96 10.09 19.90
N ARG A 577 -16.98 11.18 20.67
CA ARG A 577 -16.75 12.55 20.19
C ARG A 577 -15.65 13.17 21.02
N ILE A 578 -14.74 13.87 20.35
CA ILE A 578 -13.58 14.53 20.97
C ILE A 578 -13.71 16.01 20.65
N VAL A 579 -13.68 16.86 21.68
CA VAL A 579 -13.53 18.31 21.47
C VAL A 579 -12.06 18.67 21.55
N VAL A 580 -11.60 19.41 20.54
CA VAL A 580 -10.29 20.03 20.53
C VAL A 580 -10.46 21.54 20.54
N ARG A 581 -9.67 22.23 21.36
CA ARG A 581 -9.63 23.67 21.48
C ARG A 581 -8.24 24.21 21.17
N ASN A 582 -8.15 25.24 20.35
CA ASN A 582 -6.94 26.03 20.21
C ASN A 582 -6.97 27.17 21.24
N PRO A 583 -6.07 27.19 22.24
CA PRO A 583 -6.07 28.23 23.28
C PRO A 583 -5.66 29.62 22.77
N ALA A 584 -4.97 29.71 21.62
CA ALA A 584 -4.55 30.99 21.04
C ALA A 584 -5.71 31.73 20.36
N THR A 585 -6.62 31.01 19.70
CA THR A 585 -7.79 31.57 19.00
C THR A 585 -9.07 31.51 19.85
N GLY A 586 -9.15 30.54 20.78
CA GLY A 586 -10.36 30.21 21.52
C GLY A 586 -11.31 29.27 20.75
N THR A 587 -11.04 29.00 19.47
CA THR A 587 -11.87 28.14 18.63
C THR A 587 -11.89 26.70 19.14
N GLN A 588 -13.04 26.04 19.01
CA GLN A 588 -13.22 24.64 19.34
C GLN A 588 -13.84 23.89 18.13
N VAL A 589 -13.39 22.66 17.90
CA VAL A 589 -13.88 21.76 16.85
C VAL A 589 -14.15 20.39 17.48
N VAL A 590 -15.24 19.75 17.07
CA VAL A 590 -15.59 18.39 17.49
C VAL A 590 -15.24 17.41 16.36
N VAL A 591 -14.47 16.38 16.69
CA VAL A 591 -13.90 15.40 15.75
C VAL A 591 -14.20 13.96 16.20
N ARG A 592 -14.22 13.02 15.24
CA ARG A 592 -14.41 11.58 15.48
C ARG A 592 -13.07 10.82 15.52
N PRO A 593 -12.87 9.85 16.43
CA PRO A 593 -11.72 8.95 16.37
C PRO A 593 -11.77 8.03 15.15
N VAL A 594 -10.70 8.00 14.35
CA VAL A 594 -10.54 7.09 13.19
C VAL A 594 -9.33 6.17 13.32
N ASP A 595 -8.25 6.64 13.94
CA ASP A 595 -6.95 5.97 13.92
C ASP A 595 -6.14 6.15 15.20
N TRP A 596 -4.99 5.48 15.28
CA TRP A 596 -4.07 5.43 16.41
C TRP A 596 -2.71 6.04 16.07
N GLY A 597 -2.37 7.15 16.73
CA GLY A 597 -1.18 7.95 16.46
C GLY A 597 -1.33 9.31 17.16
N PRO A 598 -0.36 10.23 17.13
CA PRO A 598 0.96 10.09 16.53
C PRO A 598 1.88 9.17 17.33
N HIS A 599 2.89 8.61 16.67
CA HIS A 599 3.95 7.85 17.33
C HIS A 599 4.70 8.69 18.38
N THR A 600 5.13 8.07 19.49
CA THR A 600 5.73 8.79 20.63
C THR A 600 7.04 9.52 20.30
N SER A 601 7.78 9.09 19.27
CA SER A 601 8.99 9.80 18.79
C SER A 601 8.71 11.24 18.32
N THR A 602 7.50 11.53 17.82
CA THR A 602 7.09 12.88 17.41
C THR A 602 6.95 13.83 18.59
N GLN A 603 6.75 13.30 19.81
CA GLN A 603 6.43 14.04 21.03
C GLN A 603 5.14 14.90 20.94
N ARG A 604 4.22 14.49 20.07
CA ARG A 604 2.87 15.06 19.89
C ARG A 604 1.83 14.17 20.56
N ILE A 605 0.64 14.70 20.81
CA ILE A 605 -0.45 13.97 21.50
C ILE A 605 -1.63 13.64 20.59
N VAL A 606 -1.78 14.35 19.47
CA VAL A 606 -2.97 14.32 18.62
C VAL A 606 -2.60 14.65 17.19
N ASP A 607 -3.18 13.92 16.23
CA ASP A 607 -3.17 14.30 14.81
C ASP A 607 -4.60 14.56 14.35
N LEU A 608 -4.82 15.67 13.68
CA LEU A 608 -6.16 16.17 13.33
C LEU A 608 -6.32 16.30 11.83
N SER A 609 -7.52 16.01 11.32
CA SER A 609 -7.84 16.18 9.90
C SER A 609 -7.43 17.58 9.39
N PRO A 610 -7.04 17.72 8.10
CA PRO A 610 -6.66 19.00 7.54
C PRO A 610 -7.68 20.11 7.79
N GLN A 611 -8.96 19.80 7.64
CA GLN A 611 -10.04 20.75 7.89
C GLN A 611 -10.17 21.13 9.37
N ALA A 612 -9.99 20.19 10.32
CA ALA A 612 -10.02 20.51 11.74
C ALA A 612 -8.85 21.42 12.15
N MET A 613 -7.65 21.22 11.58
CA MET A 613 -6.51 22.12 11.80
C MET A 613 -6.76 23.51 11.22
N THR A 614 -7.29 23.60 9.99
CA THR A 614 -7.70 24.87 9.36
C THR A 614 -8.71 25.63 10.21
N ASP A 615 -9.80 24.98 10.64
CA ASP A 615 -10.86 25.61 11.41
C ASP A 615 -10.42 26.03 12.82
N LEU A 616 -9.52 25.27 13.46
CA LEU A 616 -8.89 25.66 14.72
C LEU A 616 -7.92 26.85 14.56
N GLY A 617 -7.48 27.16 13.34
CA GLY A 617 -6.39 28.08 13.06
C GLY A 617 -5.07 27.58 13.65
N ALA A 618 -4.81 26.27 13.55
CA ALA A 618 -3.68 25.59 14.17
C ALA A 618 -2.66 25.10 13.13
N SER A 619 -1.38 25.18 13.49
CA SER A 619 -0.25 24.62 12.73
C SER A 619 0.31 23.37 13.41
N THR A 620 1.11 22.59 12.68
CA THR A 620 1.89 21.50 13.27
C THR A 620 2.79 22.03 14.40
N ASP A 621 2.88 21.26 15.48
CA ASP A 621 3.55 21.56 16.75
C ASP A 621 2.94 22.71 17.60
N ASP A 622 1.79 23.28 17.23
CA ASP A 622 0.98 24.10 18.14
C ASP A 622 0.44 23.26 19.31
N VAL A 623 0.26 23.89 20.48
CA VAL A 623 -0.28 23.23 21.67
C VAL A 623 -1.80 23.37 21.70
N LEU A 624 -2.49 22.24 21.53
CA LEU A 624 -3.95 22.14 21.56
C LEU A 624 -4.43 21.49 22.85
N HIS A 625 -5.68 21.79 23.22
CA HIS A 625 -6.36 21.26 24.40
C HIS A 625 -7.40 20.23 23.95
N VAL A 626 -7.32 19.00 24.47
CA VAL A 626 -8.19 17.87 24.06
C VAL A 626 -9.00 17.33 25.25
N ALA A 627 -10.28 17.01 25.00
CA ALA A 627 -11.21 16.40 25.96
C ALA A 627 -12.30 15.58 25.23
N PHE A 628 -13.06 14.76 25.96
CA PHE A 628 -14.29 14.19 25.40
C PHE A 628 -15.32 15.29 25.16
N ALA A 629 -16.11 15.11 24.10
CA ALA A 629 -17.36 15.81 23.89
C ALA A 629 -18.55 14.88 24.17
N ALA A 630 -19.70 15.44 24.52
CA ALA A 630 -20.89 14.66 24.84
C ALA A 630 -21.28 13.68 23.69
N PRO A 631 -21.79 12.47 24.00
CA PRO A 631 -22.28 11.55 22.99
C PRO A 631 -23.34 12.20 22.09
N GLY A 632 -23.16 12.10 20.78
CA GLY A 632 -24.07 12.68 19.79
C GLY A 632 -23.88 14.18 19.50
N THR A 633 -22.87 14.85 20.09
CA THR A 633 -22.49 16.21 19.64
C THR A 633 -22.13 16.19 18.14
N PRO A 634 -22.66 17.14 17.33
CA PRO A 634 -22.29 17.27 15.92
C PRO A 634 -20.79 17.47 15.72
N LEU A 635 -20.27 16.95 14.62
CA LEU A 635 -18.90 17.19 14.18
C LEU A 635 -18.74 18.59 13.58
N GLY A 636 -17.55 19.18 13.69
CA GLY A 636 -17.21 20.50 13.15
C GLY A 636 -17.10 21.62 14.19
N VAL A 637 -17.11 22.87 13.71
CA VAL A 637 -16.85 24.06 14.53
C VAL A 637 -17.97 24.31 15.54
N VAL A 638 -17.57 24.38 16.82
CA VAL A 638 -18.49 24.66 17.94
C VAL A 638 -19.05 26.08 17.79
N GLY A 639 -20.36 26.16 17.56
CA GLY A 639 -21.08 27.41 17.34
C GLY A 639 -21.78 27.53 15.97
N GLN A 640 -21.52 26.63 15.02
CA GLN A 640 -22.33 26.53 13.80
C GLN A 640 -23.60 25.70 14.07
N ALA A 641 -24.74 26.38 14.26
CA ALA A 641 -26.05 25.73 14.21
C ALA A 641 -26.41 25.36 12.77
N ALA A 642 -27.18 24.27 12.60
CA ALA A 642 -27.70 23.84 11.30
C ALA A 642 -28.53 24.96 10.61
N PRO A 643 -28.49 25.06 9.26
CA PRO A 643 -28.93 26.26 8.55
C PRO A 643 -30.46 26.44 8.50
N ASP A 644 -30.90 27.69 8.67
CA ASP A 644 -32.26 28.20 8.38
C ASP A 644 -32.11 29.58 7.65
N PRO A 645 -33.06 30.04 6.80
CA PRO A 645 -32.71 30.85 5.62
C PRO A 645 -32.78 32.39 5.75
N GLN A 646 -31.66 33.08 5.43
CA GLN A 646 -31.49 34.49 4.94
C GLN A 646 -32.08 35.68 5.76
N PRO A 647 -31.59 36.94 5.58
CA PRO A 647 -30.28 37.44 5.11
C PRO A 647 -29.65 38.57 6.00
N ASP A 648 -28.35 38.85 5.78
CA ASP A 648 -27.55 40.12 5.90
C ASP A 648 -27.97 41.30 6.83
N PRO A 649 -27.02 42.07 7.44
CA PRO A 649 -25.84 42.61 6.73
C PRO A 649 -24.49 42.75 7.48
N ASP A 650 -23.46 42.95 6.66
CA ASP A 650 -22.01 43.10 6.93
C ASP A 650 -21.55 44.43 7.59
N PRO A 651 -20.32 44.47 8.13
CA PRO A 651 -19.44 45.64 8.00
C PRO A 651 -18.00 45.32 7.51
N ASP A 652 -17.69 45.83 6.31
CA ASP A 652 -16.44 45.85 5.51
C ASP A 652 -15.05 45.98 6.26
N PRO A 653 -13.92 45.63 5.61
CA PRO A 653 -12.84 44.88 6.25
C PRO A 653 -11.45 45.58 6.19
N GLN A 654 -10.38 44.83 6.47
CA GLN A 654 -9.00 45.18 6.07
C GLN A 654 -8.60 44.36 4.82
N PRO A 655 -7.80 44.92 3.90
CA PRO A 655 -7.73 44.41 2.53
C PRO A 655 -6.96 43.09 2.42
N GLN A 656 -7.64 42.04 1.94
CA GLN A 656 -6.99 40.91 1.29
C GLN A 656 -6.47 41.32 -0.10
N PRO A 657 -5.48 40.59 -0.67
CA PRO A 657 -5.19 40.67 -2.10
C PRO A 657 -6.46 40.42 -2.92
N GLY A 658 -6.62 41.11 -4.04
CA GLY A 658 -7.78 40.91 -4.92
C GLY A 658 -7.81 39.50 -5.50
N PRO A 659 -8.99 39.00 -5.92
CA PRO A 659 -9.10 37.71 -6.58
C PRO A 659 -8.22 37.67 -7.83
N ILE A 660 -7.44 36.59 -7.96
CA ILE A 660 -6.57 36.35 -9.11
C ILE A 660 -7.45 35.76 -10.22
N GLU A 661 -7.36 36.31 -11.43
CA GLU A 661 -7.86 35.69 -12.66
C GLU A 661 -6.90 36.06 -13.79
N ILE A 662 -6.16 35.07 -14.29
CA ILE A 662 -5.21 35.21 -15.40
C ILE A 662 -5.65 34.27 -16.50
N VAL A 663 -5.74 34.78 -17.73
CA VAL A 663 -6.05 33.99 -18.93
C VAL A 663 -4.85 34.05 -19.87
N VAL A 664 -4.41 32.87 -20.29
CA VAL A 664 -3.36 32.67 -21.29
C VAL A 664 -4.04 32.18 -22.56
N ASP A 665 -4.15 33.06 -23.55
CA ASP A 665 -4.67 32.80 -24.89
C ASP A 665 -3.53 32.24 -25.77
N SER A 666 -3.87 31.31 -26.67
CA SER A 666 -2.91 30.70 -27.61
C SER A 666 -2.29 31.70 -28.61
N HIS A 667 -2.81 32.92 -28.71
CA HIS A 667 -2.19 34.00 -29.47
C HIS A 667 -1.57 35.02 -28.50
N ASP A 668 -0.25 34.96 -28.34
CA ASP A 668 0.48 35.72 -27.32
C ASP A 668 0.24 37.25 -27.35
N ALA A 669 -0.09 37.81 -28.52
CA ALA A 669 -0.49 39.22 -28.67
C ALA A 669 -1.79 39.62 -27.93
N ASN A 670 -2.57 38.66 -27.45
CA ASN A 670 -3.77 38.85 -26.62
C ASN A 670 -3.47 38.83 -25.12
N ASN A 671 -2.28 38.37 -24.71
CA ASN A 671 -1.95 38.10 -23.31
C ASN A 671 -1.59 39.37 -22.52
N GLY A 672 -1.84 39.31 -21.21
CA GLY A 672 -1.42 40.32 -20.24
C GLY A 672 0.08 40.21 -19.89
N PRO A 673 0.63 41.12 -19.09
CA PRO A 673 2.05 41.07 -18.69
C PRO A 673 2.40 39.83 -17.84
N ASP A 674 1.41 39.22 -17.20
CA ASP A 674 1.54 38.07 -16.31
C ASP A 674 1.11 36.74 -16.98
N ALA A 675 1.05 36.72 -18.31
CA ALA A 675 0.67 35.57 -19.13
C ALA A 675 1.53 35.51 -20.39
N SER A 676 1.96 34.31 -20.81
CA SER A 676 2.67 34.13 -22.08
C SER A 676 2.41 32.75 -22.68
N PHE A 677 2.39 32.66 -24.01
CA PHE A 677 2.19 31.41 -24.74
C PHE A 677 3.35 31.10 -25.68
N GLU A 678 3.90 29.89 -25.58
CA GLU A 678 4.94 29.38 -26.49
C GLU A 678 4.57 28.01 -27.06
N ALA A 679 4.84 27.82 -28.35
CA ALA A 679 4.68 26.54 -29.06
C ALA A 679 5.67 26.46 -30.24
N SER A 680 5.96 25.25 -30.72
CA SER A 680 6.85 25.04 -31.87
C SER A 680 6.23 25.49 -33.20
N SER A 681 7.03 25.56 -34.26
CA SER A 681 6.54 25.84 -35.62
C SER A 681 5.70 24.72 -36.25
N ASP A 682 5.60 23.56 -35.61
CA ASP A 682 4.78 22.44 -36.07
C ASP A 682 3.34 22.48 -35.50
N TRP A 683 3.08 23.39 -34.56
CA TRP A 683 1.73 23.78 -34.15
C TRP A 683 1.13 24.76 -35.18
N TYR A 684 0.00 24.39 -35.77
CA TYR A 684 -0.61 25.14 -36.88
C TYR A 684 -1.82 25.96 -36.44
N ASP A 685 -1.88 27.22 -36.85
CA ASP A 685 -3.04 28.09 -36.65
C ASP A 685 -4.31 27.54 -37.32
N ALA A 686 -5.42 27.60 -36.58
CA ALA A 686 -6.77 27.30 -37.07
C ALA A 686 -7.82 28.14 -36.34
N GLY A 687 -9.07 28.02 -36.79
CA GLY A 687 -10.22 28.63 -36.14
C GLY A 687 -11.44 27.71 -36.15
N GLY A 688 -12.43 28.02 -35.32
CA GLY A 688 -13.61 27.19 -35.12
C GLY A 688 -14.78 27.91 -34.47
N PRO A 689 -15.97 27.29 -34.44
CA PRO A 689 -17.21 27.93 -33.98
C PRO A 689 -17.27 28.17 -32.47
N THR A 690 -16.34 27.60 -31.71
CA THR A 690 -16.33 27.60 -30.25
C THR A 690 -14.94 27.92 -29.68
N GLN A 691 -14.08 28.60 -30.45
CA GLN A 691 -12.75 29.03 -29.98
C GLN A 691 -12.87 30.11 -28.90
N TYR A 692 -11.88 30.20 -28.02
CA TYR A 692 -11.63 31.39 -27.21
C TYR A 692 -10.92 32.43 -28.08
N GLY A 693 -11.07 33.72 -27.74
CA GLY A 693 -10.33 34.81 -28.39
C GLY A 693 -10.29 34.77 -29.94
N SER A 694 -9.08 34.80 -30.50
CA SER A 694 -8.83 34.98 -31.94
C SER A 694 -8.65 33.69 -32.75
N GLY A 695 -8.36 32.55 -32.13
CA GLY A 695 -8.10 31.28 -32.81
C GLY A 695 -7.52 30.24 -31.86
N TYR A 696 -7.12 29.09 -32.41
CA TYR A 696 -6.41 28.06 -31.67
C TYR A 696 -5.31 27.44 -32.52
N LEU A 697 -4.26 26.92 -31.88
CA LEU A 697 -3.26 26.11 -32.55
C LEU A 697 -3.60 24.62 -32.42
N TRP A 698 -3.21 23.82 -33.41
CA TRP A 698 -3.35 22.36 -33.33
C TRP A 698 -2.10 21.63 -33.81
N HIS A 699 -1.84 20.48 -33.21
CA HIS A 699 -0.73 19.59 -33.58
C HIS A 699 -1.23 18.15 -33.74
N SER A 700 -0.58 17.37 -34.60
CA SER A 700 -0.88 15.94 -34.75
C SER A 700 -0.30 15.15 -33.58
N THR A 701 -1.06 14.22 -33.02
CA THR A 701 -0.58 13.34 -31.95
C THR A 701 0.64 12.52 -32.40
N TRP A 702 1.71 12.52 -31.61
CA TRP A 702 2.99 11.91 -31.95
C TRP A 702 3.66 11.29 -30.71
N PRO A 703 4.46 10.21 -30.78
CA PRO A 703 5.01 9.54 -29.58
C PRO A 703 6.06 10.33 -28.78
N GLU A 704 6.48 11.49 -29.25
CA GLU A 704 7.47 12.37 -28.59
C GLU A 704 6.78 13.70 -28.24
N SER A 705 7.12 14.30 -27.10
CA SER A 705 6.48 15.52 -26.60
C SER A 705 7.00 16.76 -27.33
N ASP A 706 6.09 17.51 -27.95
CA ASP A 706 6.29 18.87 -28.46
C ASP A 706 5.16 19.76 -27.91
N PRO A 707 5.32 20.35 -26.72
CA PRO A 707 4.24 20.96 -25.97
C PRO A 707 3.84 22.36 -26.50
N ALA A 708 2.57 22.70 -26.31
CA ALA A 708 2.11 24.08 -26.27
C ALA A 708 2.01 24.53 -24.81
N THR A 709 2.84 25.50 -24.42
CA THR A 709 3.02 25.95 -23.05
C THR A 709 2.21 27.23 -22.79
N PHE A 710 1.29 27.16 -21.84
CA PHE A 710 0.55 28.29 -21.30
C PHE A 710 1.18 28.69 -19.94
N ALA A 711 2.00 29.74 -19.92
CA ALA A 711 2.70 30.18 -18.71
C ALA A 711 2.04 31.42 -18.09
N PHE A 712 2.08 31.51 -16.76
CA PHE A 712 1.53 32.65 -16.00
C PHE A 712 2.39 33.01 -14.78
N HIS A 713 2.41 34.29 -14.42
CA HIS A 713 3.24 34.81 -13.33
C HIS A 713 2.43 35.08 -12.05
N LEU A 714 2.97 34.68 -10.89
CA LEU A 714 2.42 34.99 -9.58
C LEU A 714 3.43 35.75 -8.70
N ASP A 715 3.02 36.90 -8.17
CA ASP A 715 3.84 37.71 -7.22
C ASP A 715 4.02 37.05 -5.84
N ALA A 716 3.15 36.10 -5.49
CA ALA A 716 3.16 35.34 -4.24
C ALA A 716 2.54 33.94 -4.47
N PRO A 717 2.86 32.93 -3.65
CA PRO A 717 2.25 31.60 -3.80
C PRO A 717 0.73 31.66 -3.62
N ALA A 718 -0.01 30.91 -4.43
CA ALA A 718 -1.47 30.90 -4.41
C ALA A 718 -2.06 29.57 -4.87
N THR A 719 -3.10 29.12 -4.17
CA THR A 719 -3.99 28.05 -4.62
C THR A 719 -4.89 28.58 -5.75
N LEU A 720 -4.82 27.97 -6.94
CA LEU A 720 -5.60 28.41 -8.11
C LEU A 720 -6.30 27.23 -8.79
N VAL A 721 -7.53 27.47 -9.23
CA VAL A 721 -8.27 26.58 -10.13
C VAL A 721 -7.72 26.76 -11.53
N VAL A 722 -7.23 25.69 -12.14
CA VAL A 722 -6.80 25.66 -13.55
C VAL A 722 -7.96 25.15 -14.39
N GLU A 723 -8.30 25.91 -15.42
CA GLU A 723 -9.32 25.59 -16.41
C GLU A 723 -8.73 25.68 -17.82
N ALA A 724 -9.08 24.73 -18.69
CA ALA A 724 -8.73 24.80 -20.11
C ALA A 724 -9.98 25.05 -20.98
N TRP A 725 -9.74 25.68 -22.12
CA TRP A 725 -10.71 25.83 -23.21
C TRP A 725 -10.17 25.11 -24.44
N TRP A 726 -11.07 24.59 -25.29
CA TRP A 726 -10.72 24.05 -26.61
C TRP A 726 -11.91 24.06 -27.57
N THR A 727 -11.61 23.89 -28.86
CA THR A 727 -12.61 23.64 -29.92
C THR A 727 -12.75 22.15 -30.20
N SER A 728 -13.89 21.58 -29.82
CA SER A 728 -14.19 20.14 -29.94
C SER A 728 -14.37 19.66 -31.39
N GLY A 729 -14.15 18.37 -31.63
CA GLY A 729 -14.25 17.75 -32.95
C GLY A 729 -13.92 16.26 -32.99
N SER A 730 -14.41 15.54 -34.00
CA SER A 730 -14.25 14.08 -34.11
C SER A 730 -12.82 13.59 -34.38
N ASN A 731 -11.94 14.49 -34.84
CA ASN A 731 -10.52 14.24 -35.04
C ASN A 731 -9.65 14.60 -33.81
N ARG A 732 -10.23 15.16 -32.74
CA ARG A 732 -9.48 15.48 -31.51
C ARG A 732 -9.07 14.21 -30.74
N SER A 733 -8.03 14.32 -29.94
CA SER A 733 -7.66 13.28 -28.97
C SER A 733 -8.72 13.16 -27.88
N THR A 734 -9.00 11.93 -27.46
CA THR A 734 -9.84 11.61 -26.29
C THR A 734 -9.04 11.61 -24.98
N THR A 735 -7.72 11.72 -25.07
CA THR A 735 -6.75 11.69 -23.97
C THR A 735 -5.66 12.74 -24.25
N ALA A 736 -6.08 13.99 -24.39
CA ALA A 736 -5.20 15.14 -24.57
C ALA A 736 -4.55 15.50 -23.21
N PRO A 737 -3.21 15.38 -23.06
CA PRO A 737 -2.53 15.51 -21.78
C PRO A 737 -2.12 16.95 -21.50
N TYR A 738 -2.58 17.48 -20.36
CA TYR A 738 -2.12 18.73 -19.78
C TYR A 738 -1.22 18.42 -18.59
N VAL A 739 0.05 18.84 -18.64
CA VAL A 739 0.99 18.75 -17.51
C VAL A 739 0.99 20.09 -16.79
N ILE A 740 0.78 20.09 -15.48
CA ILE A 740 0.77 21.30 -14.65
C ILE A 740 2.09 21.35 -13.88
N THR A 741 2.82 22.45 -13.95
CA THR A 741 4.09 22.64 -13.22
C THR A 741 4.14 23.96 -12.45
N ASP A 742 4.82 23.93 -11.30
CA ASP A 742 5.12 25.14 -10.52
C ASP A 742 6.37 25.88 -11.03
N ALA A 743 6.62 27.07 -10.48
CA ALA A 743 7.76 27.91 -10.84
C ALA A 743 9.13 27.36 -10.38
N ASP A 744 9.13 26.32 -9.54
CA ASP A 744 10.33 25.59 -9.12
C ASP A 744 10.64 24.39 -10.04
N GLY A 745 9.73 24.08 -10.98
CA GLY A 745 9.86 23.01 -11.97
C GLY A 745 9.33 21.65 -11.53
N ASN A 746 8.55 21.60 -10.44
CA ASN A 746 7.87 20.38 -10.00
C ASN A 746 6.62 20.14 -10.86
N VAL A 747 6.35 18.89 -11.23
CA VAL A 747 5.06 18.50 -11.83
C VAL A 747 4.04 18.35 -10.70
N LEU A 748 3.00 19.18 -10.72
CA LEU A 748 1.91 19.12 -9.75
C LEU A 748 0.88 18.04 -10.14
N ASP A 749 0.58 17.90 -11.44
CA ASP A 749 -0.29 16.86 -11.99
C ASP A 749 -0.12 16.66 -13.51
N THR A 750 -0.68 15.58 -14.07
CA THR A 750 -0.87 15.37 -15.51
C THR A 750 -2.29 14.88 -15.81
N VAL A 751 -3.13 15.79 -16.31
CA VAL A 751 -4.55 15.57 -16.54
C VAL A 751 -4.83 15.19 -17.99
N TYR A 752 -5.52 14.07 -18.22
CA TYR A 752 -5.90 13.61 -19.55
C TYR A 752 -7.35 13.98 -19.90
N VAL A 753 -7.54 14.71 -21.00
CA VAL A 753 -8.79 15.39 -21.34
C VAL A 753 -9.36 14.91 -22.68
N ASP A 754 -10.67 14.63 -22.72
CA ASP A 754 -11.37 14.33 -23.98
C ASP A 754 -11.73 15.60 -24.75
N GLN A 755 -10.78 16.08 -25.56
CA GLN A 755 -10.99 17.23 -26.44
C GLN A 755 -12.01 16.99 -27.57
N SER A 756 -12.53 15.77 -27.76
CA SER A 756 -13.61 15.51 -28.73
C SER A 756 -14.99 15.99 -28.24
N LYS A 757 -15.13 16.29 -26.94
CA LYS A 757 -16.37 16.74 -26.28
C LYS A 757 -16.15 18.07 -25.56
N ASN A 758 -17.20 18.63 -24.97
CA ASN A 758 -17.26 19.80 -24.05
C ASN A 758 -16.56 21.13 -24.44
N GLY A 759 -15.92 21.22 -25.60
CA GLY A 759 -15.29 22.44 -26.09
C GLY A 759 -16.29 23.59 -26.30
N GLY A 760 -15.79 24.83 -26.21
CA GLY A 760 -16.63 26.03 -26.15
C GLY A 760 -17.08 26.45 -24.75
N SER A 761 -16.43 25.91 -23.72
CA SER A 761 -16.61 26.30 -22.33
C SER A 761 -15.32 26.05 -21.55
N TRP A 762 -15.15 26.74 -20.42
CA TRP A 762 -14.09 26.43 -19.48
C TRP A 762 -14.34 25.07 -18.84
N GLN A 763 -13.30 24.24 -18.80
CA GLN A 763 -13.32 22.90 -18.22
C GLN A 763 -12.23 22.83 -17.17
N VAL A 764 -12.60 22.52 -15.92
CA VAL A 764 -11.67 22.44 -14.80
C VAL A 764 -10.70 21.27 -15.03
N LEU A 765 -9.40 21.56 -14.97
CA LEU A 765 -8.34 20.55 -14.93
C LEU A 765 -8.02 20.16 -13.49
N GLY A 766 -8.15 21.08 -12.54
CA GLY A 766 -7.99 20.83 -11.11
C GLY A 766 -7.74 22.12 -10.33
N THR A 767 -7.41 21.99 -9.05
CA THR A 767 -7.03 23.09 -8.17
C THR A 767 -5.68 22.78 -7.56
N TYR A 768 -4.71 23.68 -7.71
CA TYR A 768 -3.30 23.41 -7.39
C TYR A 768 -2.66 24.58 -6.64
N ASP A 769 -1.70 24.26 -5.77
CA ASP A 769 -0.88 25.24 -5.07
C ASP A 769 0.34 25.62 -5.93
N PHE A 770 0.34 26.83 -6.46
CA PHE A 770 1.44 27.35 -7.28
C PHE A 770 2.40 28.20 -6.45
N THR A 771 3.69 28.10 -6.76
CA THR A 771 4.74 28.92 -6.12
C THR A 771 4.87 30.29 -6.81
N ALA A 772 5.53 31.24 -6.13
CA ALA A 772 5.72 32.58 -6.69
C ALA A 772 6.75 32.55 -7.83
N GLY A 773 6.40 33.12 -8.98
CA GLY A 773 7.20 33.06 -10.21
C GLY A 773 6.36 32.67 -11.43
N TRP A 774 7.03 32.20 -12.48
CA TRP A 774 6.40 31.72 -13.71
C TRP A 774 6.05 30.24 -13.60
N ASN A 775 4.76 29.94 -13.57
CA ASN A 775 4.20 28.59 -13.51
C ASN A 775 3.67 28.21 -14.91
N GLU A 776 3.57 26.92 -15.23
CA GLU A 776 3.20 26.47 -16.59
C GLU A 776 2.08 25.43 -16.61
N VAL A 777 1.25 25.49 -17.64
CA VAL A 777 0.32 24.43 -18.04
C VAL A 777 0.64 24.04 -19.48
N MET A 778 1.14 22.82 -19.68
CA MET A 778 1.68 22.35 -20.94
C MET A 778 0.76 21.32 -21.60
N LEU A 779 0.19 21.62 -22.76
CA LEU A 779 -0.54 20.65 -23.57
C LEU A 779 0.44 19.87 -24.45
N SER A 780 0.64 18.58 -24.17
CA SER A 780 1.53 17.72 -24.97
C SER A 780 0.79 16.95 -26.09
N VAL A 781 1.56 16.46 -27.05
CA VAL A 781 1.10 15.68 -28.21
C VAL A 781 1.30 14.17 -28.05
N TRP A 782 1.90 13.73 -26.93
CA TRP A 782 2.35 12.34 -26.64
C TRP A 782 1.23 11.33 -26.37
N THR A 783 0.25 11.25 -27.27
CA THR A 783 -0.98 10.48 -27.09
C THR A 783 -1.37 9.72 -28.38
N THR A 784 -2.52 9.04 -28.38
CA THR A 784 -2.96 8.09 -29.42
C THR A 784 -2.79 8.62 -30.84
N LYS A 785 -1.85 8.02 -31.58
CA LYS A 785 -1.47 8.44 -32.93
C LYS A 785 -2.65 8.42 -33.91
N GLY A 786 -2.73 9.45 -34.76
CA GLY A 786 -3.80 9.60 -35.76
C GLY A 786 -4.94 10.54 -35.33
N LYS A 787 -4.78 11.23 -34.20
CA LYS A 787 -5.64 12.33 -33.74
C LYS A 787 -4.89 13.66 -33.80
N VAL A 788 -5.54 14.74 -33.36
CA VAL A 788 -4.91 16.03 -33.11
C VAL A 788 -5.25 16.54 -31.72
N VAL A 789 -4.36 17.31 -31.10
CA VAL A 789 -4.63 18.11 -29.90
C VAL A 789 -4.80 19.59 -30.29
N VAL A 790 -5.47 20.37 -29.44
CA VAL A 790 -5.78 21.79 -29.66
C VAL A 790 -5.40 22.63 -28.45
N ALA A 791 -4.55 23.62 -28.67
CA ALA A 791 -4.20 24.67 -27.72
C ALA A 791 -5.01 25.94 -28.06
N ASP A 792 -5.98 26.29 -27.20
CA ASP A 792 -6.94 27.38 -27.44
C ASP A 792 -6.76 28.48 -26.38
N ALA A 793 -7.08 28.18 -25.11
CA ALA A 793 -6.74 29.01 -23.96
C ALA A 793 -6.67 28.20 -22.65
N VAL A 794 -5.93 28.71 -21.66
CA VAL A 794 -5.93 28.27 -20.26
C VAL A 794 -6.30 29.47 -19.38
N ARG A 795 -7.07 29.24 -18.32
CA ARG A 795 -7.38 30.20 -17.28
C ARG A 795 -6.95 29.66 -15.92
N VAL A 796 -6.30 30.49 -15.13
CA VAL A 796 -6.09 30.24 -13.70
C VAL A 796 -6.79 31.31 -12.89
N ARG A 797 -7.47 30.91 -11.81
CA ARG A 797 -8.22 31.84 -10.96
C ARG A 797 -8.25 31.41 -9.51
N SER A 798 -8.46 32.36 -8.60
CA SER A 798 -8.86 32.05 -7.23
C SER A 798 -10.13 31.17 -7.23
N PRO A 799 -10.24 30.22 -6.27
CA PRO A 799 -11.40 29.31 -6.13
C PRO A 799 -12.77 29.98 -6.20
#